data_AF-A0A3N6NW89-F1
#
_entry.id   AF-A0A3N6NW89-F1
#
_cell.length_a   1.000
_cell.length_b   1.000
_cell.length_c   1.000
_cell.angle_alpha   90.00
_cell.angle_beta   90.00
_cell.angle_gamma   90.00
#
_symmetry.space_group_name_H-M   'P 1'
#
loop_
_entity.id
_entity.type
_entity.pdbx_description
1 polymer ?
#
loop_
_entity_poly.entity_id
_entity_poly.type
_entity_poly.pdbx_seq_one_letter_code
_entity_poly.pdbx_strand_id
1 'polypeptide(L)'
;MNQKKESLRNIQTGLKLTVAGAFALSLLAACGGGSSSGSPTASAPTPSSIGGTVAVGNALAGANVTLIDATGKSTTTTSDVSGSYSIPLAGLTAPFLLVATDPSGVSAPMYSVTASVPTGSSAPAVANITPLTTAVAAELTSDGNPMDLTNPSTLTTQVTPANVSGAVSTLNGILAPVLAANNVTGAFDPISTPFTPNQTGPDAVIDSVVVAPSASGGLQLSSVSDPTTTVSLNSATTSTTTLAAPPSDIAPDYLATLLSQLSSCFAGTTTACSSAIDANYLENGYSSANENSATAAFEAFHPGISATGATITGAKTLAYWPAGQSPLLPNITNPSALVRLYFTSASGQNNFAVTVVQQTQAATPTSPAVWDVIGNQEAYDVTITSFLAQRQFLDTADANGNRYESGLNISIATHANWVNQPNVNAVNVTGPGLPDGGVWLEQRSGTGNNTLALSSAAVTAAPTSPVVSSSNTSLYRWSWQAMPGVTTFTFAPKANNNGYYPMTPLTAQTLPAANSVYTATGYDVNGAVVGSATIINSTTPMLSNAAAGVPWQTFGSDVLANFTNPSGSLADAQASVNVDWSGLVNGQNIAPLVSGVQIQAGSDTSSPTPAEVDGWWKTSAPTVQAGGQYSATVTAGVDQSGAQTCSPACTFPALTTGVSRLLQLNWNADGVNYYNFAKYND
;
A
#
# COMPACT_ATOMS: atom_id res chain seq x y z
N MET A 1 58.49 -38.44 -10.27
CA MET A 1 58.01 -39.56 -9.44
C MET A 1 56.49 -39.42 -9.33
N ASN A 2 55.73 -39.89 -10.33
CA ASN A 2 55.13 -41.23 -10.44
C ASN A 2 54.19 -41.61 -9.28
N GLN A 3 52.87 -41.44 -9.47
CA GLN A 3 51.87 -42.51 -9.73
C GLN A 3 50.51 -41.85 -10.05
N LYS A 4 50.02 -41.96 -11.30
CA LYS A 4 49.00 -42.91 -11.84
C LYS A 4 47.58 -42.66 -11.31
N LYS A 5 46.70 -42.06 -12.13
CA LYS A 5 45.74 -42.67 -13.09
C LYS A 5 44.54 -43.31 -12.39
N GLU A 6 43.34 -42.77 -12.60
CA GLU A 6 42.30 -43.44 -13.38
C GLU A 6 41.17 -42.50 -13.82
N SER A 7 40.60 -42.84 -14.97
CA SER A 7 39.64 -42.10 -15.80
C SER A 7 38.53 -43.08 -16.18
N LEU A 8 37.27 -42.70 -16.02
CA LEU A 8 36.10 -43.34 -16.66
C LEU A 8 35.01 -42.25 -16.81
N ARG A 9 34.77 -41.71 -18.02
CA ARG A 9 33.94 -42.19 -19.15
C ARG A 9 32.42 -42.05 -18.95
N ASN A 10 31.85 -41.20 -19.81
CA ASN A 10 30.45 -41.02 -20.20
C ASN A 10 29.67 -42.33 -20.40
N ILE A 11 28.40 -42.33 -19.98
CA ILE A 11 27.32 -43.05 -20.66
C ILE A 11 26.09 -42.13 -20.73
N GLN A 12 25.74 -41.70 -21.94
CA GLN A 12 24.42 -41.23 -22.30
C GLN A 12 23.46 -42.42 -22.36
N THR A 13 22.27 -42.28 -21.79
CA THR A 13 21.10 -43.08 -22.19
C THR A 13 19.88 -42.17 -22.21
N GLY A 14 19.39 -41.89 -23.42
CA GLY A 14 18.05 -41.36 -23.62
C GLY A 14 17.01 -42.45 -23.37
N LEU A 15 15.86 -42.05 -22.87
CA LEU A 15 14.66 -42.89 -22.85
C LEU A 15 13.50 -42.09 -23.42
N LYS A 16 13.19 -42.37 -24.69
CA LYS A 16 11.90 -42.08 -25.31
C LYS A 16 10.87 -43.02 -24.69
N LEU A 17 9.75 -42.51 -24.20
CA LEU A 17 8.58 -43.32 -23.90
C LEU A 17 7.42 -42.85 -24.76
N THR A 18 7.19 -43.58 -25.84
CA THR A 18 5.97 -43.57 -26.65
C THR A 18 5.12 -44.74 -26.14
N VAL A 19 3.89 -44.48 -25.70
CA VAL A 19 2.87 -45.52 -25.53
C VAL A 19 1.58 -45.03 -26.20
N ALA A 20 1.29 -45.64 -27.35
CA ALA A 20 -0.03 -45.69 -27.95
C ALA A 20 -0.78 -46.91 -27.38
N GLY A 21 -2.08 -46.77 -27.14
CA GLY A 21 -2.95 -47.87 -26.72
C GLY A 21 -4.42 -47.46 -26.74
N ALA A 22 -5.14 -47.99 -27.74
CA ALA A 22 -6.55 -47.74 -28.06
C ALA A 22 -7.53 -48.67 -27.31
N PHE A 23 -8.83 -48.45 -27.56
CA PHE A 23 -10.05 -49.23 -27.19
C PHE A 23 -10.65 -48.91 -25.80
N ALA A 24 -11.97 -48.77 -25.59
CA ALA A 24 -13.14 -49.09 -26.40
C ALA A 24 -14.36 -48.22 -26.00
N LEU A 25 -15.20 -47.90 -26.99
CA LEU A 25 -16.60 -47.48 -26.81
C LEU A 25 -17.42 -48.68 -26.34
N SER A 26 -18.16 -48.53 -25.23
CA SER A 26 -19.24 -49.45 -24.86
C SER A 26 -20.56 -48.69 -24.76
N LEU A 27 -21.35 -48.80 -25.82
CA LEU A 27 -22.78 -48.53 -25.83
C LEU A 27 -23.49 -49.56 -24.95
N LEU A 28 -24.11 -49.13 -23.85
CA LEU A 28 -25.13 -49.91 -23.17
C LEU A 28 -26.49 -49.30 -23.46
N ALA A 29 -27.20 -49.91 -24.41
CA ALA A 29 -28.64 -49.78 -24.55
C ALA A 29 -29.30 -50.67 -23.48
N ALA A 30 -30.02 -50.06 -22.55
CA ALA A 30 -30.96 -50.75 -21.68
C ALA A 30 -32.36 -50.17 -21.94
N CYS A 31 -33.21 -51.00 -22.55
CA CYS A 31 -34.65 -50.81 -22.65
C CYS A 31 -35.30 -51.69 -21.58
N GLY A 32 -36.29 -51.14 -20.86
CA GLY A 32 -37.32 -51.93 -20.17
C GLY A 32 -37.29 -51.90 -18.64
N GLY A 33 -38.33 -51.30 -18.04
CA GLY A 33 -38.66 -51.52 -16.64
C GLY A 33 -39.48 -50.39 -16.01
N GLY A 34 -40.77 -50.31 -16.32
CA GLY A 34 -41.70 -49.42 -15.61
C GLY A 34 -42.00 -49.92 -14.20
N SER A 35 -41.80 -49.05 -13.21
CA SER A 35 -42.54 -49.08 -11.95
C SER A 35 -42.57 -47.69 -11.34
N SER A 36 -43.79 -47.16 -11.26
CA SER A 36 -44.16 -45.92 -10.59
C SER A 36 -43.77 -45.96 -9.11
N SER A 37 -42.68 -45.29 -8.77
CA SER A 37 -42.36 -44.88 -7.40
C SER A 37 -41.83 -43.47 -7.51
N GLY A 38 -42.45 -42.54 -6.79
CA GLY A 38 -42.23 -41.11 -6.94
C GLY A 38 -40.74 -40.78 -6.89
N SER A 39 -40.20 -40.30 -8.01
CA SER A 39 -38.84 -39.80 -8.06
C SER A 39 -38.70 -38.73 -6.99
N PRO A 40 -37.70 -38.81 -6.09
CA PRO A 40 -37.32 -37.63 -5.35
C PRO A 40 -36.96 -36.59 -6.41
N THR A 41 -37.61 -35.43 -6.38
CA THR A 41 -37.17 -34.27 -7.17
C THR A 41 -35.68 -34.12 -6.92
N ALA A 42 -34.85 -34.48 -7.91
CA ALA A 42 -33.41 -34.33 -7.80
C ALA A 42 -33.16 -32.85 -7.53
N SER A 43 -32.66 -32.52 -6.33
CA SER A 43 -32.24 -31.16 -6.02
C SER A 43 -31.27 -30.71 -7.10
N ALA A 44 -31.52 -29.55 -7.70
CA ALA A 44 -30.63 -28.99 -8.71
C ALA A 44 -29.19 -28.98 -8.16
N PRO A 45 -28.19 -29.41 -8.95
CA PRO A 45 -26.81 -29.41 -8.49
C PRO A 45 -26.43 -28.01 -8.04
N THR A 46 -25.78 -27.91 -6.88
CA THR A 46 -25.28 -26.66 -6.31
C THR A 46 -23.77 -26.78 -6.11
N PRO A 47 -23.00 -25.70 -6.32
CA PRO A 47 -21.58 -25.65 -6.02
C PRO A 47 -21.30 -26.04 -4.56
N SER A 48 -20.29 -26.89 -4.36
CA SER A 48 -19.80 -27.25 -3.01
C SER A 48 -18.67 -26.33 -2.54
N SER A 49 -18.14 -25.48 -3.42
CA SER A 49 -17.07 -24.54 -3.17
C SER A 49 -17.28 -23.24 -3.96
N ILE A 50 -16.64 -22.17 -3.49
CA ILE A 50 -16.47 -20.91 -4.20
C ILE A 50 -14.98 -20.66 -4.42
N GLY A 51 -14.61 -20.06 -5.54
CA GLY A 51 -13.23 -19.75 -5.87
C GLY A 51 -13.13 -18.65 -6.91
N GLY A 52 -11.92 -18.20 -7.18
CA GLY A 52 -11.67 -17.14 -8.15
C GLY A 52 -10.22 -16.71 -8.12
N THR A 53 -9.95 -15.55 -8.69
CA THR A 53 -8.60 -14.99 -8.77
C THR A 53 -8.50 -13.72 -7.93
N VAL A 54 -7.45 -13.62 -7.10
CA VAL A 54 -7.05 -12.39 -6.41
C VAL A 54 -6.01 -11.67 -7.27
N ALA A 55 -6.31 -10.44 -7.71
CA ALA A 55 -5.37 -9.68 -8.53
C ALA A 55 -5.45 -8.17 -8.26
N VAL A 56 -4.29 -7.52 -8.22
CA VAL A 56 -4.11 -6.06 -8.05
C VAL A 56 -3.60 -5.37 -9.33
N GLY A 57 -3.80 -6.05 -10.46
CA GLY A 57 -3.17 -5.80 -11.78
C GLY A 57 -2.12 -6.87 -12.16
N ASN A 58 -1.69 -7.65 -11.18
CA ASN A 58 -1.07 -8.96 -11.40
C ASN A 58 -1.65 -9.94 -10.36
N ALA A 59 -1.45 -11.23 -10.58
CA ALA A 59 -1.80 -12.27 -9.61
C ALA A 59 -1.21 -11.95 -8.23
N LEU A 60 -2.05 -11.85 -7.21
CA LEU A 60 -1.59 -11.65 -5.84
C LEU A 60 -1.41 -13.01 -5.17
N ALA A 61 -0.17 -13.49 -5.15
CA ALA A 61 0.18 -14.77 -4.55
C ALA A 61 0.21 -14.69 -3.01
N GLY A 62 -0.31 -15.73 -2.34
CA GLY A 62 -0.31 -15.83 -0.88
C GLY A 62 -1.29 -14.90 -0.17
N ALA A 63 -2.20 -14.24 -0.90
CA ALA A 63 -3.26 -13.41 -0.33
C ALA A 63 -4.08 -14.24 0.67
N ASN A 64 -4.27 -13.74 1.89
CA ASN A 64 -5.18 -14.36 2.85
C ASN A 64 -6.61 -13.98 2.48
N VAL A 65 -7.37 -14.96 2.01
CA VAL A 65 -8.77 -14.78 1.61
C VAL A 65 -9.68 -15.23 2.74
N THR A 66 -10.42 -14.30 3.32
CA THR A 66 -11.45 -14.55 4.33
C THR A 66 -12.83 -14.43 3.71
N LEU A 67 -13.62 -15.50 3.78
CA LEU A 67 -15.04 -15.47 3.44
C LEU A 67 -15.86 -15.32 4.72
N ILE A 68 -16.77 -14.35 4.74
CA ILE A 68 -17.72 -14.07 5.82
C ILE A 68 -19.14 -14.29 5.29
N ASP A 69 -19.95 -15.03 6.03
CA ASP A 69 -21.32 -15.36 5.65
C ASP A 69 -22.37 -14.48 6.33
N ALA A 70 -23.64 -14.63 5.92
CA ALA A 70 -24.77 -13.84 6.42
C ALA A 70 -25.02 -13.97 7.94
N THR A 71 -24.45 -15.00 8.58
CA THR A 71 -24.53 -15.23 10.03
C THR A 71 -23.29 -14.74 10.79
N GLY A 72 -22.28 -14.24 10.08
CA GLY A 72 -20.99 -13.83 10.63
C GLY A 72 -19.99 -14.96 10.78
N LYS A 73 -20.33 -16.18 10.33
CA LYS A 73 -19.36 -17.29 10.29
C LYS A 73 -18.36 -17.01 9.19
N SER A 74 -17.09 -17.33 9.47
CA SER A 74 -16.02 -17.16 8.48
C SER A 74 -15.17 -18.40 8.29
N THR A 75 -14.49 -18.43 7.15
CA THR A 75 -13.46 -19.41 6.79
C THR A 75 -12.38 -18.70 5.99
N THR A 76 -11.15 -19.22 6.05
CA THR A 76 -10.02 -18.63 5.35
C THR A 76 -9.32 -19.63 4.42
N THR A 77 -8.64 -19.11 3.41
CA THR A 77 -7.70 -19.84 2.55
C THR A 77 -6.61 -18.88 2.07
N THR A 78 -5.64 -19.37 1.31
CA THR A 78 -4.62 -18.53 0.66
C THR A 78 -4.68 -18.69 -0.85
N SER A 79 -4.46 -17.60 -1.59
CA SER A 79 -4.26 -17.69 -3.04
C SER A 79 -2.93 -18.34 -3.39
N ASP A 80 -2.89 -19.05 -4.52
CA ASP A 80 -1.67 -19.63 -5.08
C ASP A 80 -0.87 -18.60 -5.91
N VAL A 81 0.22 -19.06 -6.57
CA VAL A 81 1.09 -18.21 -7.41
C VAL A 81 0.39 -17.57 -8.60
N SER A 82 -0.74 -18.12 -9.04
CA SER A 82 -1.59 -17.58 -10.10
C SER A 82 -2.69 -16.64 -9.57
N GLY A 83 -2.72 -16.41 -8.25
CA GLY A 83 -3.78 -15.68 -7.57
C GLY A 83 -5.05 -16.52 -7.35
N SER A 84 -5.07 -17.79 -7.77
CA SER A 84 -6.25 -18.64 -7.67
C SER A 84 -6.48 -19.09 -6.24
N TYR A 85 -7.74 -19.14 -5.80
CA TYR A 85 -8.11 -19.65 -4.48
C TYR A 85 -9.40 -20.48 -4.53
N SER A 86 -9.63 -21.31 -3.52
CA SER A 86 -10.88 -22.06 -3.35
C SER A 86 -11.24 -22.25 -1.88
N ILE A 87 -12.53 -22.09 -1.57
CA ILE A 87 -13.11 -22.19 -0.24
C ILE A 87 -14.31 -23.15 -0.29
N PRO A 88 -14.39 -24.16 0.60
CA PRO A 88 -15.57 -25.00 0.71
C PRO A 88 -16.76 -24.23 1.31
N LEU A 89 -17.97 -24.42 0.75
CA LEU A 89 -19.19 -23.74 1.20
C LEU A 89 -19.92 -24.49 2.33
N ALA A 90 -19.35 -25.58 2.84
CA ALA A 90 -19.99 -26.44 3.82
C ALA A 90 -20.32 -25.70 5.13
N GLY A 91 -21.60 -25.59 5.44
CA GLY A 91 -22.10 -24.95 6.64
C GLY A 91 -21.96 -23.42 6.65
N LEU A 92 -21.88 -22.79 5.46
CA LEU A 92 -21.92 -21.35 5.28
C LEU A 92 -23.26 -20.94 4.63
N THR A 93 -23.74 -19.74 4.94
CA THR A 93 -25.04 -19.22 4.45
C THR A 93 -24.86 -17.93 3.66
N ALA A 94 -25.22 -17.92 2.38
CA ALA A 94 -25.18 -16.72 1.54
C ALA A 94 -26.18 -15.65 2.04
N PRO A 95 -25.94 -14.33 1.78
CA PRO A 95 -24.84 -13.76 1.00
C PRO A 95 -23.46 -13.90 1.64
N PHE A 96 -22.41 -13.77 0.80
CA PHE A 96 -21.02 -13.84 1.20
C PHE A 96 -20.30 -12.53 0.93
N LEU A 97 -19.43 -12.12 1.85
CA LEU A 97 -18.35 -11.16 1.64
C LEU A 97 -17.04 -11.94 1.58
N LEU A 98 -16.18 -11.57 0.63
CA LEU A 98 -14.82 -12.08 0.54
C LEU A 98 -13.87 -10.90 0.69
N VAL A 99 -12.88 -11.06 1.58
CA VAL A 99 -11.83 -10.06 1.86
C VAL A 99 -10.49 -10.72 1.58
N ALA A 100 -9.69 -10.14 0.70
CA ALA A 100 -8.31 -10.56 0.47
C ALA A 100 -7.35 -9.54 1.08
N THR A 101 -6.49 -9.98 1.99
CA THR A 101 -5.38 -9.18 2.51
C THR A 101 -4.05 -9.66 1.93
N ASP A 102 -3.22 -8.70 1.54
CA ASP A 102 -1.90 -8.96 1.01
C ASP A 102 -0.94 -9.36 2.14
N PRO A 103 -0.29 -10.55 2.08
CA PRO A 103 0.62 -11.00 3.13
C PRO A 103 1.83 -10.09 3.32
N SER A 104 2.25 -9.30 2.33
CA SER A 104 3.32 -8.32 2.53
C SER A 104 2.83 -6.95 3.00
N GLY A 105 1.52 -6.73 3.02
CA GLY A 105 0.92 -5.43 3.24
C GLY A 105 1.34 -4.41 2.18
N VAL A 106 1.53 -4.82 0.91
CA VAL A 106 1.84 -3.86 -0.16
C VAL A 106 0.56 -3.23 -0.71
N SER A 107 -0.49 -4.02 -0.86
CA SER A 107 -1.80 -3.57 -1.32
C SER A 107 -2.82 -3.44 -0.20
N ALA A 108 -3.74 -2.48 -0.33
CA ALA A 108 -4.88 -2.37 0.56
C ALA A 108 -5.79 -3.63 0.48
N PRO A 109 -6.54 -3.95 1.55
CA PRO A 109 -7.51 -5.03 1.50
C PRO A 109 -8.50 -4.86 0.35
N MET A 110 -8.72 -5.93 -0.41
CA MET A 110 -9.69 -5.98 -1.51
C MET A 110 -10.94 -6.75 -1.11
N TYR A 111 -12.06 -6.38 -1.71
CA TYR A 111 -13.37 -6.89 -1.36
C TYR A 111 -14.08 -7.48 -2.58
N SER A 112 -14.89 -8.50 -2.36
CA SER A 112 -15.81 -9.06 -3.34
C SER A 112 -17.04 -9.60 -2.64
N VAL A 113 -18.15 -9.73 -3.35
CA VAL A 113 -19.43 -10.13 -2.76
C VAL A 113 -20.10 -11.18 -3.62
N THR A 114 -20.95 -12.00 -3.00
CA THR A 114 -21.80 -12.94 -3.73
C THR A 114 -23.16 -13.01 -3.05
N ALA A 115 -24.20 -12.56 -3.73
CA ALA A 115 -25.55 -12.48 -3.16
C ALA A 115 -26.22 -13.85 -2.98
N SER A 116 -25.89 -14.82 -3.82
CA SER A 116 -26.44 -16.18 -3.76
C SER A 116 -25.47 -17.19 -4.38
N VAL A 117 -25.60 -18.44 -3.95
CA VAL A 117 -24.89 -19.55 -4.59
C VAL A 117 -25.65 -19.92 -5.88
N PRO A 118 -24.98 -19.96 -7.05
CA PRO A 118 -25.62 -20.37 -8.29
C PRO A 118 -26.27 -21.75 -8.18
N THR A 119 -27.41 -21.97 -8.82
CA THR A 119 -28.06 -23.28 -8.90
C THR A 119 -27.96 -23.84 -10.32
N GLY A 120 -28.01 -25.16 -10.47
CA GLY A 120 -27.96 -25.83 -11.77
C GLY A 120 -26.57 -26.19 -12.27
N SER A 121 -25.53 -26.04 -11.44
CA SER A 121 -24.16 -26.49 -11.72
C SER A 121 -23.50 -27.01 -10.45
N SER A 122 -22.67 -28.06 -10.59
CA SER A 122 -21.79 -28.53 -9.52
C SER A 122 -20.38 -27.91 -9.59
N ALA A 123 -20.10 -27.12 -10.62
CA ALA A 123 -18.84 -26.39 -10.73
C ALA A 123 -18.71 -25.38 -9.59
N PRO A 124 -17.49 -25.08 -9.11
CA PRO A 124 -17.30 -24.03 -8.11
C PRO A 124 -17.96 -22.72 -8.52
N ALA A 125 -18.60 -22.04 -7.55
CA ALA A 125 -19.04 -20.67 -7.75
C ALA A 125 -17.83 -19.76 -7.97
N VAL A 126 -17.97 -18.74 -8.81
CA VAL A 126 -16.86 -17.82 -9.15
C VAL A 126 -17.05 -16.51 -8.40
N ALA A 127 -16.01 -16.07 -7.69
CA ALA A 127 -15.92 -14.75 -7.08
C ALA A 127 -14.46 -14.26 -7.18
N ASN A 128 -14.16 -13.40 -8.15
CA ASN A 128 -12.86 -12.76 -8.21
C ASN A 128 -12.72 -11.71 -7.09
N ILE A 129 -11.49 -11.40 -6.70
CA ILE A 129 -11.19 -10.35 -5.73
C ILE A 129 -10.19 -9.39 -6.36
N THR A 130 -10.68 -8.24 -6.82
CA THR A 130 -9.93 -7.26 -7.62
C THR A 130 -10.32 -5.84 -7.23
N PRO A 131 -9.61 -4.79 -7.74
CA PRO A 131 -10.07 -3.42 -7.61
C PRO A 131 -11.52 -3.23 -8.11
N LEU A 132 -11.93 -3.88 -9.20
CA LEU A 132 -13.29 -3.74 -9.73
C LEU A 132 -14.36 -4.36 -8.82
N THR A 133 -14.09 -5.54 -8.24
CA THR A 133 -15.04 -6.12 -7.26
C THR A 133 -15.10 -5.31 -5.97
N THR A 134 -13.98 -4.67 -5.61
CA THR A 134 -13.94 -3.73 -4.48
C THR A 134 -14.79 -2.50 -4.76
N ALA A 135 -14.77 -1.99 -6.00
CA ALA A 135 -15.64 -0.90 -6.41
C ALA A 135 -17.13 -1.29 -6.34
N VAL A 136 -17.48 -2.50 -6.79
CA VAL A 136 -18.85 -3.02 -6.63
C VAL A 136 -19.23 -3.10 -5.16
N ALA A 137 -18.36 -3.62 -4.29
CA ALA A 137 -18.64 -3.69 -2.85
C ALA A 137 -18.84 -2.31 -2.22
N ALA A 138 -18.07 -1.29 -2.64
CA ALA A 138 -18.25 0.09 -2.19
C ALA A 138 -19.61 0.67 -2.61
N GLU A 139 -20.02 0.44 -3.86
CA GLU A 139 -21.33 0.89 -4.37
C GLU A 139 -22.53 0.27 -3.63
N LEU A 140 -22.34 -0.82 -2.86
CA LEU A 140 -23.41 -1.41 -2.05
C LEU A 140 -23.61 -0.70 -0.70
N THR A 141 -22.68 0.17 -0.31
CA THR A 141 -22.69 0.83 1.01
C THR A 141 -23.03 2.30 0.87
N SER A 142 -23.71 2.87 1.87
CA SER A 142 -24.17 4.26 1.80
C SER A 142 -23.04 5.28 1.88
N ASP A 143 -21.97 4.94 2.60
CA ASP A 143 -20.79 5.77 2.81
C ASP A 143 -19.63 5.41 1.88
N GLY A 144 -19.78 4.35 1.07
CA GLY A 144 -18.75 3.88 0.15
C GLY A 144 -17.64 3.06 0.82
N ASN A 145 -17.84 2.56 2.04
CA ASN A 145 -16.87 1.75 2.77
C ASN A 145 -17.21 0.24 2.70
N PRO A 146 -16.50 -0.59 1.90
CA PRO A 146 -16.75 -2.02 1.82
C PRO A 146 -16.62 -2.78 3.16
N MET A 147 -15.87 -2.25 4.12
CA MET A 147 -15.68 -2.91 5.41
C MET A 147 -16.97 -2.99 6.23
N ASP A 148 -17.94 -2.10 5.98
CA ASP A 148 -19.24 -2.13 6.63
C ASP A 148 -19.97 -3.46 6.37
N LEU A 149 -19.67 -4.13 5.24
CA LEU A 149 -20.18 -5.45 4.88
C LEU A 149 -19.61 -6.58 5.76
N THR A 150 -18.60 -6.32 6.60
CA THR A 150 -18.15 -7.31 7.60
C THR A 150 -19.17 -7.48 8.72
N ASN A 151 -20.08 -6.52 8.90
CA ASN A 151 -21.22 -6.65 9.80
C ASN A 151 -22.30 -7.54 9.14
N PRO A 152 -22.70 -8.66 9.76
CA PRO A 152 -23.67 -9.58 9.16
C PRO A 152 -25.04 -8.96 8.82
N SER A 153 -25.46 -7.94 9.59
CA SER A 153 -26.73 -7.26 9.35
C SER A 153 -26.67 -6.35 8.11
N THR A 154 -25.57 -5.61 7.93
CA THR A 154 -25.30 -4.82 6.72
C THR A 154 -25.11 -5.74 5.52
N LEU A 155 -24.33 -6.82 5.65
CA LEU A 155 -24.12 -7.82 4.60
C LEU A 155 -25.44 -8.36 4.04
N THR A 156 -26.32 -8.82 4.93
CA THR A 156 -27.61 -9.42 4.55
C THR A 156 -28.56 -8.38 3.91
N THR A 157 -28.51 -7.13 4.37
CA THR A 157 -29.38 -6.06 3.87
C THR A 157 -28.92 -5.53 2.52
N GLN A 158 -27.61 -5.35 2.33
CA GLN A 158 -27.05 -4.67 1.16
C GLN A 158 -26.70 -5.63 0.03
N VAL A 159 -26.22 -6.84 0.33
CA VAL A 159 -25.77 -7.80 -0.69
C VAL A 159 -26.94 -8.67 -1.15
N THR A 160 -27.85 -8.05 -1.91
CA THR A 160 -28.96 -8.72 -2.59
C THR A 160 -28.69 -8.86 -4.08
N PRO A 161 -29.31 -9.83 -4.80
CA PRO A 161 -29.10 -9.97 -6.24
C PRO A 161 -29.41 -8.68 -7.03
N ALA A 162 -30.44 -7.94 -6.61
CA ALA A 162 -30.83 -6.69 -7.25
C ALA A 162 -29.78 -5.59 -7.04
N ASN A 163 -29.29 -5.41 -5.81
CA ASN A 163 -28.30 -4.39 -5.51
C ASN A 163 -26.95 -4.70 -6.19
N VAL A 164 -26.50 -5.96 -6.15
CA VAL A 164 -25.25 -6.38 -6.81
C VAL A 164 -25.35 -6.17 -8.33
N SER A 165 -26.45 -6.59 -8.95
CA SER A 165 -26.66 -6.36 -10.39
C SER A 165 -26.75 -4.87 -10.74
N GLY A 166 -27.34 -4.05 -9.87
CA GLY A 166 -27.40 -2.60 -10.02
C GLY A 166 -26.02 -1.96 -9.99
N ALA A 167 -25.20 -2.29 -8.99
CA ALA A 167 -23.84 -1.81 -8.85
C ALA A 167 -22.96 -2.25 -10.04
N VAL A 168 -23.02 -3.52 -10.46
CA VAL A 168 -22.30 -3.99 -11.66
C VAL A 168 -22.73 -3.21 -12.91
N SER A 169 -24.02 -2.91 -13.07
CA SER A 169 -24.51 -2.11 -14.21
C SER A 169 -24.01 -0.66 -14.16
N THR A 170 -24.01 -0.03 -12.98
CA THR A 170 -23.49 1.33 -12.78
C THR A 170 -22.00 1.39 -13.12
N LEU A 171 -21.21 0.46 -12.59
CA LEU A 171 -19.78 0.36 -12.85
C LEU A 171 -19.49 0.15 -14.35
N ASN A 172 -20.23 -0.74 -15.03
CA ASN A 172 -20.09 -0.92 -16.48
C ASN A 172 -20.42 0.34 -17.28
N GLY A 173 -21.40 1.13 -16.82
CA GLY A 173 -21.73 2.42 -17.43
C GLY A 173 -20.58 3.42 -17.31
N ILE A 174 -19.97 3.52 -16.12
CA ILE A 174 -18.79 4.37 -15.86
C ILE A 174 -17.60 3.93 -16.73
N LEU A 175 -17.38 2.62 -16.87
CA LEU A 175 -16.24 2.02 -17.57
C LEU A 175 -16.47 1.76 -19.06
N ALA A 176 -17.59 2.19 -19.65
CA ALA A 176 -17.92 1.84 -21.03
C ALA A 176 -16.79 2.11 -22.06
N PRO A 177 -16.07 3.26 -22.03
CA PRO A 177 -14.93 3.47 -22.92
C PRO A 177 -13.77 2.50 -22.67
N VAL A 178 -13.47 2.21 -21.40
CA VAL A 178 -12.39 1.29 -20.98
C VAL A 178 -12.70 -0.15 -21.40
N LEU A 179 -13.93 -0.61 -21.20
CA LEU A 179 -14.40 -1.94 -21.61
C LEU A 179 -14.27 -2.12 -23.13
N ALA A 180 -14.70 -1.11 -23.90
CA ALA A 180 -14.63 -1.12 -25.35
C ALA A 180 -13.17 -1.17 -25.86
N ALA A 181 -12.27 -0.38 -25.27
CA ALA A 181 -10.86 -0.36 -25.63
C ALA A 181 -10.17 -1.72 -25.39
N ASN A 182 -10.65 -2.48 -24.42
CA ASN A 182 -10.08 -3.78 -24.03
C ASN A 182 -10.85 -4.99 -24.59
N ASN A 183 -11.72 -4.78 -25.59
CA ASN A 183 -12.52 -5.82 -26.24
C ASN A 183 -13.39 -6.64 -25.27
N VAL A 184 -13.80 -6.05 -24.15
CA VAL A 184 -14.72 -6.67 -23.20
C VAL A 184 -16.14 -6.29 -23.59
N THR A 185 -16.83 -7.21 -24.27
CA THR A 185 -18.17 -6.99 -24.82
C THR A 185 -19.27 -7.58 -23.95
N GLY A 186 -20.43 -6.93 -23.90
CA GLY A 186 -21.62 -7.41 -23.17
C GLY A 186 -21.72 -6.85 -21.75
N ALA A 187 -22.65 -7.39 -20.96
CA ALA A 187 -22.75 -7.07 -19.54
C ALA A 187 -21.62 -7.81 -18.79
N PHE A 188 -20.47 -7.16 -18.67
CA PHE A 188 -19.33 -7.69 -17.94
C PHE A 188 -19.64 -7.78 -16.44
N ASP A 189 -19.47 -8.94 -15.83
CA ASP A 189 -19.58 -9.12 -14.39
C ASP A 189 -18.18 -9.32 -13.81
N PRO A 190 -17.58 -8.32 -13.14
CA PRO A 190 -16.23 -8.44 -12.58
C PRO A 190 -16.15 -9.47 -11.45
N ILE A 191 -17.27 -9.80 -10.80
CA ILE A 191 -17.33 -10.77 -9.69
C ILE A 191 -17.28 -12.19 -10.25
N SER A 192 -18.21 -12.54 -11.14
CA SER A 192 -18.42 -13.95 -11.53
C SER A 192 -17.77 -14.35 -12.85
N THR A 193 -17.21 -13.42 -13.63
CA THR A 193 -16.53 -13.75 -14.90
C THR A 193 -15.11 -14.25 -14.62
N PRO A 194 -14.77 -15.53 -14.85
CA PRO A 194 -13.40 -15.99 -14.67
C PRO A 194 -12.43 -15.24 -15.59
N PHE A 195 -11.24 -14.93 -15.08
CA PHE A 195 -10.18 -14.32 -15.88
C PHE A 195 -8.80 -14.83 -15.45
N THR A 196 -7.79 -14.54 -16.27
CA THR A 196 -6.38 -14.79 -15.97
C THR A 196 -5.68 -13.44 -15.84
N PRO A 197 -4.82 -13.22 -14.82
CA PRO A 197 -4.03 -11.99 -14.69
C PRO A 197 -2.92 -11.95 -15.75
N ASN A 198 -3.27 -11.58 -16.98
CA ASN A 198 -2.41 -11.62 -18.16
C ASN A 198 -2.39 -10.29 -18.94
N GLN A 199 -2.90 -9.21 -18.36
CA GLN A 199 -2.95 -7.86 -18.94
C GLN A 199 -3.77 -7.79 -20.23
N THR A 200 -4.77 -8.67 -20.40
CA THR A 200 -5.68 -8.66 -21.55
C THR A 200 -7.14 -8.78 -21.12
N GLY A 201 -8.07 -8.33 -21.96
CA GLY A 201 -9.51 -8.49 -21.71
C GLY A 201 -9.94 -7.92 -20.35
N PRO A 202 -10.59 -8.68 -19.47
CA PRO A 202 -10.95 -8.23 -18.12
C PRO A 202 -9.78 -7.73 -17.27
N ASP A 203 -8.59 -8.33 -17.40
CA ASP A 203 -7.42 -7.92 -16.60
C ASP A 203 -6.92 -6.55 -17.03
N ALA A 204 -6.89 -6.30 -18.33
CA ALA A 204 -6.58 -5.00 -18.89
C ALA A 204 -7.53 -3.88 -18.40
N VAL A 205 -8.80 -4.21 -18.12
CA VAL A 205 -9.75 -3.26 -17.53
C VAL A 205 -9.40 -2.96 -16.08
N ILE A 206 -8.95 -3.97 -15.32
CA ILE A 206 -8.46 -3.81 -13.94
C ILE A 206 -7.20 -2.91 -13.94
N ASP A 207 -6.30 -3.10 -14.89
CA ASP A 207 -5.06 -2.31 -15.04
C ASP A 207 -5.29 -0.87 -15.49
N SER A 208 -6.45 -0.60 -16.10
CA SER A 208 -6.80 0.73 -16.62
C SER A 208 -7.31 1.69 -15.55
N VAL A 209 -7.57 1.22 -14.32
CA VAL A 209 -8.25 2.01 -13.29
C VAL A 209 -7.56 1.98 -11.93
N VAL A 210 -7.87 2.99 -11.13
CA VAL A 210 -7.45 3.08 -9.73
C VAL A 210 -8.68 3.23 -8.86
N VAL A 211 -8.80 2.34 -7.87
CA VAL A 211 -9.72 2.50 -6.74
C VAL A 211 -8.91 3.03 -5.56
N ALA A 212 -9.33 4.16 -5.01
CA ALA A 212 -8.63 4.82 -3.91
C ALA A 212 -9.65 5.44 -2.93
N PRO A 213 -9.23 5.83 -1.71
CA PRO A 213 -10.10 6.53 -0.80
C PRO A 213 -10.59 7.87 -1.36
N SER A 214 -11.85 8.20 -1.11
CA SER A 214 -12.46 9.44 -1.56
C SER A 214 -12.25 10.58 -0.57
N ALA A 215 -12.11 11.80 -1.09
CA ALA A 215 -12.10 13.01 -0.27
C ALA A 215 -13.39 13.17 0.56
N SER A 216 -14.52 12.63 0.09
CA SER A 216 -15.79 12.66 0.83
C SER A 216 -15.96 11.51 1.84
N GLY A 217 -14.99 10.60 1.93
CA GLY A 217 -15.13 9.33 2.65
C GLY A 217 -15.60 8.21 1.71
N GLY A 218 -15.33 6.96 2.09
CA GLY A 218 -15.51 5.79 1.23
C GLY A 218 -14.44 5.69 0.15
N LEU A 219 -14.77 5.03 -0.97
CA LEU A 219 -13.88 4.85 -2.12
C LEU A 219 -14.31 5.69 -3.34
N GLN A 220 -13.38 5.90 -4.25
CA GLN A 220 -13.58 6.52 -5.56
C GLN A 220 -12.83 5.74 -6.65
N LEU A 221 -13.29 5.88 -7.88
CA LEU A 221 -12.72 5.28 -9.08
C LEU A 221 -12.18 6.37 -10.02
N SER A 222 -11.03 6.11 -10.65
CA SER A 222 -10.42 6.97 -11.67
C SER A 222 -9.68 6.14 -12.72
N SER A 223 -9.35 6.75 -13.86
CA SER A 223 -8.52 6.12 -14.91
C SER A 223 -7.05 6.41 -14.68
N VAL A 224 -6.15 5.46 -14.98
CA VAL A 224 -4.69 5.68 -14.86
C VAL A 224 -4.16 6.78 -15.78
N SER A 225 -4.89 7.12 -16.84
CA SER A 225 -4.54 8.19 -17.78
C SER A 225 -5.20 9.53 -17.45
N ASP A 226 -6.17 9.56 -16.53
CA ASP A 226 -6.81 10.77 -16.04
C ASP A 226 -7.19 10.59 -14.56
N PRO A 227 -6.22 10.76 -13.65
CA PRO A 227 -6.47 10.66 -12.21
C PRO A 227 -7.26 11.85 -11.65
N THR A 228 -7.56 12.88 -12.46
CA THR A 228 -8.29 14.07 -12.02
C THR A 228 -9.80 13.91 -12.15
N THR A 229 -10.26 13.10 -13.10
CA THR A 229 -11.67 12.72 -13.22
C THR A 229 -11.95 11.52 -12.31
N THR A 230 -12.67 11.79 -11.22
CA THR A 230 -12.97 10.78 -10.18
C THR A 230 -14.47 10.56 -10.04
N VAL A 231 -14.88 9.31 -9.81
CA VAL A 231 -16.26 8.94 -9.49
C VAL A 231 -16.32 8.37 -8.07
N SER A 232 -17.03 9.03 -7.17
CA SER A 232 -17.29 8.47 -5.82
C SER A 232 -18.12 7.19 -5.92
N LEU A 233 -17.78 6.18 -5.11
CA LEU A 233 -18.42 4.87 -5.08
C LEU A 233 -19.24 4.72 -3.80
N ASN A 234 -20.56 4.64 -3.92
CA ASN A 234 -21.52 4.38 -2.85
C ASN A 234 -22.90 4.02 -3.45
N SER A 235 -23.90 3.75 -2.60
CA SER A 235 -25.25 3.36 -3.04
C SER A 235 -26.01 4.44 -3.82
N ALA A 236 -25.50 5.67 -3.91
CA ALA A 236 -26.06 6.76 -4.71
C ALA A 236 -25.25 7.03 -6.00
N THR A 237 -24.21 6.24 -6.29
CA THR A 237 -23.41 6.38 -7.52
C THR A 237 -24.27 6.16 -8.76
N THR A 238 -24.01 6.97 -9.79
CA THR A 238 -24.70 6.90 -11.08
C THR A 238 -23.68 6.92 -12.21
N SER A 239 -24.04 6.38 -13.38
CA SER A 239 -23.17 6.35 -14.57
C SER A 239 -23.25 7.63 -15.41
N THR A 240 -23.36 8.80 -14.77
CA THR A 240 -23.44 10.11 -15.46
C THR A 240 -22.07 10.60 -15.92
N THR A 241 -21.01 10.19 -15.24
CA THR A 241 -19.62 10.40 -15.61
C THR A 241 -19.02 9.10 -16.13
N THR A 242 -18.35 9.15 -17.27
CA THR A 242 -17.59 8.01 -17.81
C THR A 242 -16.10 8.28 -17.68
N LEU A 243 -15.32 7.21 -17.46
CA LEU A 243 -13.87 7.28 -17.40
C LEU A 243 -13.27 7.05 -18.78
N ALA A 244 -12.27 7.86 -19.14
CA ALA A 244 -11.54 7.71 -20.39
C ALA A 244 -10.69 6.42 -20.38
N ALA A 245 -10.64 5.75 -21.53
CA ALA A 245 -9.70 4.66 -21.74
C ALA A 245 -8.26 5.18 -21.80
N PRO A 246 -7.28 4.43 -21.26
CA PRO A 246 -5.87 4.74 -21.48
C PRO A 246 -5.52 4.83 -22.97
N PRO A 247 -4.61 5.75 -23.38
CA PRO A 247 -4.14 5.82 -24.75
C PRO A 247 -3.31 4.59 -25.14
N SER A 248 -3.18 4.33 -26.44
CA SER A 248 -2.46 3.15 -26.97
C SER A 248 -1.00 3.05 -26.55
N ASP A 249 -0.38 4.18 -26.20
CA ASP A 249 1.03 4.23 -25.78
C ASP A 249 1.27 3.53 -24.43
N ILE A 250 0.22 3.43 -23.61
CA ILE A 250 0.20 2.69 -22.34
C ILE A 250 -0.87 1.61 -22.37
N ALA A 251 -0.91 0.85 -23.47
CA ALA A 251 -1.63 -0.41 -23.50
C ALA A 251 -1.22 -1.28 -22.29
N PRO A 252 -2.11 -2.10 -21.71
CA PRO A 252 -1.87 -2.78 -20.43
C PRO A 252 -0.51 -3.49 -20.30
N ASP A 253 0.00 -4.09 -21.37
CA ASP A 253 1.24 -4.86 -21.42
C ASP A 253 2.48 -4.07 -21.89
N TYR A 254 2.39 -2.74 -21.99
CA TYR A 254 3.47 -1.90 -22.54
C TYR A 254 4.82 -2.04 -21.80
N LEU A 255 4.81 -2.45 -20.53
CA LEU A 255 6.02 -2.66 -19.72
C LEU A 255 6.59 -4.09 -19.80
N ALA A 256 5.94 -5.03 -20.48
CA ALA A 256 6.36 -6.44 -20.48
C ALA A 256 7.83 -6.62 -20.93
N THR A 257 8.25 -5.87 -21.96
CA THR A 257 9.64 -5.88 -22.43
C THR A 257 10.59 -5.33 -21.37
N LEU A 258 10.26 -4.20 -20.74
CA LEU A 258 11.07 -3.60 -19.69
C LEU A 258 11.26 -4.54 -18.50
N LEU A 259 10.18 -5.16 -18.01
CA LEU A 259 10.25 -6.10 -16.88
C LEU A 259 11.13 -7.32 -17.18
N SER A 260 11.08 -7.83 -18.41
CA SER A 260 11.95 -8.91 -18.89
C SER A 260 13.42 -8.48 -18.94
N GLN A 261 13.70 -7.26 -19.40
CA GLN A 261 15.06 -6.72 -19.44
C GLN A 261 15.61 -6.45 -18.04
N LEU A 262 14.82 -5.89 -17.12
CA LEU A 262 15.20 -5.73 -15.72
C LEU A 262 15.52 -7.08 -15.06
N SER A 263 14.66 -8.08 -15.27
CA SER A 263 14.89 -9.43 -14.73
C SER A 263 16.19 -10.04 -15.28
N SER A 264 16.47 -9.85 -16.58
CA SER A 264 17.70 -10.32 -17.21
C SER A 264 18.93 -9.53 -16.75
N CYS A 265 18.78 -8.24 -16.47
CA CYS A 265 19.81 -7.38 -15.92
C CYS A 265 20.28 -7.90 -14.56
N PHE A 266 19.35 -8.12 -13.62
CA PHE A 266 19.67 -8.61 -12.27
C PHE A 266 20.13 -10.09 -12.25
N ALA A 267 19.88 -10.83 -13.33
CA ALA A 267 20.51 -12.14 -13.56
C ALA A 267 21.96 -12.04 -14.10
N GLY A 268 22.49 -10.83 -14.30
CA GLY A 268 23.87 -10.56 -14.72
C GLY A 268 24.06 -10.23 -16.20
N THR A 269 22.98 -9.95 -16.96
CA THR A 269 23.07 -9.62 -18.39
C THR A 269 23.28 -8.12 -18.60
N THR A 270 24.52 -7.69 -18.84
CA THR A 270 24.88 -6.27 -18.96
C THR A 270 24.15 -5.51 -20.08
N THR A 271 23.92 -6.15 -21.24
CA THR A 271 23.16 -5.52 -22.33
C THR A 271 21.71 -5.27 -21.95
N ALA A 272 21.11 -6.16 -21.16
CA ALA A 272 19.76 -5.99 -20.65
C ALA A 272 19.69 -4.82 -19.67
N CYS A 273 20.72 -4.62 -18.83
CA CYS A 273 20.82 -3.46 -17.95
C CYS A 273 20.82 -2.15 -18.73
N SER A 274 21.62 -2.04 -19.79
CA SER A 274 21.65 -0.83 -20.63
C SER A 274 20.37 -0.58 -21.45
N SER A 275 19.52 -1.61 -21.61
CA SER A 275 18.20 -1.46 -22.25
C SER A 275 17.09 -1.14 -21.26
N ALA A 276 17.23 -1.57 -20.01
CA ALA A 276 16.23 -1.40 -18.97
C ALA A 276 16.39 -0.14 -18.14
N ILE A 277 17.61 0.36 -17.98
CA ILE A 277 17.96 1.49 -17.12
C ILE A 277 18.64 2.55 -17.98
N ASP A 278 18.04 3.74 -18.04
CA ASP A 278 18.53 4.86 -18.85
C ASP A 278 19.92 5.29 -18.39
N ALA A 279 20.78 5.71 -19.31
CA ALA A 279 22.13 6.18 -18.99
C ALA A 279 22.14 7.43 -18.08
N ASN A 280 21.07 8.22 -18.12
CA ASN A 280 20.81 9.40 -17.30
C ASN A 280 19.91 9.10 -16.10
N TYR A 281 19.84 7.83 -15.66
CA TYR A 281 19.12 7.46 -14.45
C TYR A 281 19.52 8.36 -13.28
N LEU A 282 18.51 8.98 -12.68
CA LEU A 282 18.60 9.76 -11.46
C LEU A 282 17.33 9.50 -10.64
N GLU A 283 17.52 8.96 -9.43
CA GLU A 283 16.44 8.75 -8.48
C GLU A 283 16.94 9.11 -7.08
N ASN A 284 16.29 10.06 -6.39
CA ASN A 284 16.64 10.46 -5.03
C ASN A 284 18.14 10.79 -4.82
N GLY A 285 18.79 11.37 -5.82
CA GLY A 285 20.22 11.70 -5.83
C GLY A 285 21.15 10.56 -6.22
N TYR A 286 20.66 9.33 -6.38
CA TYR A 286 21.45 8.20 -6.87
C TYR A 286 21.55 8.27 -8.38
N SER A 287 22.78 8.33 -8.90
CA SER A 287 23.07 8.45 -10.32
C SER A 287 24.41 7.81 -10.66
N SER A 288 24.72 7.74 -11.95
CA SER A 288 26.04 7.28 -12.40
C SER A 288 27.20 8.14 -11.87
N ALA A 289 26.93 9.40 -11.48
CA ALA A 289 27.95 10.32 -10.96
C ALA A 289 28.46 9.94 -9.56
N ASN A 290 27.63 9.33 -8.71
CA ASN A 290 28.01 8.89 -7.35
C ASN A 290 28.06 7.37 -7.17
N GLU A 291 27.45 6.58 -8.06
CA GLU A 291 27.42 5.11 -7.96
C GLU A 291 28.20 4.41 -9.09
N ASN A 292 29.02 5.15 -9.86
CA ASN A 292 29.87 4.67 -10.97
C ASN A 292 29.13 4.22 -12.25
N SER A 293 27.84 3.88 -12.18
CA SER A 293 27.00 3.57 -13.36
C SER A 293 25.51 3.76 -13.06
N ALA A 294 24.68 3.86 -14.10
CA ALA A 294 23.22 3.96 -13.94
C ALA A 294 22.62 2.70 -13.29
N THR A 295 23.13 1.51 -13.65
CA THR A 295 22.72 0.24 -13.04
C THR A 295 23.06 0.20 -11.56
N ALA A 296 24.30 0.53 -11.19
CA ALA A 296 24.71 0.56 -9.79
C ALA A 296 23.92 1.61 -8.98
N ALA A 297 23.57 2.75 -9.60
CA ALA A 297 22.69 3.74 -8.99
C ALA A 297 21.29 3.20 -8.69
N PHE A 298 20.68 2.52 -9.67
CA PHE A 298 19.40 1.85 -9.48
C PHE A 298 19.48 0.78 -8.38
N GLU A 299 20.52 -0.05 -8.37
CA GLU A 299 20.73 -1.10 -7.37
C GLU A 299 20.92 -0.52 -5.96
N ALA A 300 21.66 0.58 -5.84
CA ALA A 300 21.92 1.27 -4.57
C ALA A 300 20.63 1.86 -3.97
N PHE A 301 19.79 2.50 -4.79
CA PHE A 301 18.53 3.06 -4.32
C PHE A 301 17.42 2.01 -4.12
N HIS A 302 17.40 0.97 -4.97
CA HIS A 302 16.45 -0.13 -4.89
C HIS A 302 17.14 -1.46 -4.54
N PRO A 303 17.72 -1.60 -3.33
CA PRO A 303 18.47 -2.81 -2.97
C PRO A 303 17.57 -4.04 -2.84
N GLY A 304 16.26 -3.85 -2.62
CA GLY A 304 15.30 -4.94 -2.49
C GLY A 304 15.02 -5.67 -3.80
N ILE A 305 14.71 -4.92 -4.87
CA ILE A 305 14.36 -5.49 -6.19
C ILE A 305 15.61 -6.00 -6.94
N SER A 306 16.78 -5.44 -6.63
CA SER A 306 18.06 -5.83 -7.21
C SER A 306 18.79 -6.94 -6.43
N ALA A 307 18.30 -7.31 -5.24
CA ALA A 307 18.92 -8.34 -4.42
C ALA A 307 18.96 -9.69 -5.15
N THR A 308 20.06 -10.43 -4.99
CA THR A 308 20.16 -11.81 -5.50
C THR A 308 19.03 -12.67 -4.93
N GLY A 309 18.26 -13.31 -5.82
CA GLY A 309 17.11 -14.13 -5.45
C GLY A 309 15.78 -13.37 -5.40
N ALA A 310 15.79 -12.04 -5.57
CA ALA A 310 14.57 -11.30 -5.82
C ALA A 310 14.04 -11.61 -7.23
N THR A 311 12.71 -11.62 -7.40
CA THR A 311 12.04 -11.85 -8.68
C THR A 311 11.02 -10.77 -8.94
N ILE A 312 11.12 -10.09 -10.08
CA ILE A 312 10.12 -9.12 -10.53
C ILE A 312 8.84 -9.87 -10.88
N THR A 313 7.72 -9.47 -10.30
CA THR A 313 6.42 -10.15 -10.43
C THR A 313 5.42 -9.37 -11.27
N GLY A 314 5.66 -8.09 -11.53
CA GLY A 314 4.80 -7.28 -12.40
C GLY A 314 5.04 -5.78 -12.22
N ALA A 315 4.15 -4.99 -12.81
CA ALA A 315 4.11 -3.55 -12.60
C ALA A 315 2.69 -3.01 -12.61
N LYS A 316 2.52 -1.81 -12.08
CA LYS A 316 1.27 -1.03 -12.15
C LYS A 316 1.59 0.43 -12.49
N THR A 317 0.87 0.96 -13.48
CA THR A 317 0.91 2.39 -13.81
C THR A 317 0.12 3.18 -12.78
N LEU A 318 0.73 4.21 -12.19
CA LEU A 318 0.07 5.12 -11.26
C LEU A 318 -0.39 6.40 -11.96
N ALA A 319 0.42 6.90 -12.89
CA ALA A 319 0.11 8.08 -13.69
C ALA A 319 0.84 7.99 -15.03
N TYR A 320 0.24 8.57 -16.07
CA TYR A 320 0.84 8.73 -17.38
C TYR A 320 0.88 10.19 -17.79
N TRP A 321 2.00 10.61 -18.37
CA TRP A 321 2.21 11.93 -18.91
C TRP A 321 2.59 11.82 -20.39
N PRO A 322 1.80 12.43 -21.30
CA PRO A 322 2.19 12.56 -22.69
C PRO A 322 3.50 13.34 -22.85
N ALA A 323 4.10 13.24 -24.04
CA ALA A 323 5.30 13.99 -24.38
C ALA A 323 5.14 15.49 -24.05
N GLY A 324 6.12 16.05 -23.34
CA GLY A 324 6.14 17.45 -22.93
C GLY A 324 5.12 17.83 -21.84
N GLN A 325 4.49 16.86 -21.16
CA GLN A 325 3.53 17.11 -20.08
C GLN A 325 3.96 16.54 -18.72
N SER A 326 5.17 15.98 -18.63
CA SER A 326 5.68 15.47 -17.35
C SER A 326 5.84 16.62 -16.34
N PRO A 327 5.49 16.42 -15.06
CA PRO A 327 5.79 17.36 -13.99
C PRO A 327 7.30 17.51 -13.74
N LEU A 328 8.13 16.62 -14.31
CA LEU A 328 9.59 16.58 -14.14
C LEU A 328 10.33 17.28 -15.30
N LEU A 329 9.66 18.18 -16.04
CA LEU A 329 10.31 19.01 -17.04
C LEU A 329 11.35 19.96 -16.41
N PRO A 330 12.46 20.29 -17.12
CA PRO A 330 12.78 19.88 -18.49
C PRO A 330 13.46 18.50 -18.59
N ASN A 331 13.63 17.77 -17.49
CA ASN A 331 14.44 16.55 -17.44
C ASN A 331 13.80 15.39 -18.22
N ILE A 332 12.47 15.31 -18.28
CA ILE A 332 11.74 14.29 -19.04
C ILE A 332 10.81 14.95 -20.06
N THR A 333 11.14 14.80 -21.34
CA THR A 333 10.33 15.34 -22.46
C THR A 333 9.54 14.28 -23.22
N ASN A 334 9.95 13.02 -23.13
CA ASN A 334 9.27 11.88 -23.76
C ASN A 334 7.95 11.55 -23.05
N PRO A 335 7.05 10.76 -23.67
CA PRO A 335 5.99 10.10 -22.92
C PRO A 335 6.59 9.36 -21.72
N SER A 336 5.99 9.52 -20.55
CA SER A 336 6.51 8.97 -19.30
C SER A 336 5.40 8.49 -18.39
N ALA A 337 5.74 7.59 -17.47
CA ALA A 337 4.79 7.06 -16.50
C ALA A 337 5.45 6.89 -15.14
N LEU A 338 4.71 7.22 -14.09
CA LEU A 338 5.04 6.82 -12.73
C LEU A 338 4.53 5.40 -12.51
N VAL A 339 5.41 4.49 -12.12
CA VAL A 339 5.10 3.05 -12.01
C VAL A 339 5.48 2.49 -10.66
N ARG A 340 4.74 1.47 -10.22
CA ARG A 340 5.17 0.53 -9.18
C ARG A 340 5.66 -0.74 -9.84
N LEU A 341 6.90 -1.11 -9.58
CA LEU A 341 7.48 -2.39 -9.95
C LEU A 341 7.31 -3.35 -8.77
N TYR A 342 6.50 -4.39 -8.94
CA TYR A 342 6.30 -5.42 -7.92
C TYR A 342 7.40 -6.47 -8.00
N PHE A 343 7.86 -6.92 -6.84
CA PHE A 343 8.83 -8.00 -6.75
C PHE A 343 8.61 -8.86 -5.51
N THR A 344 9.09 -10.09 -5.56
CA THR A 344 9.30 -10.94 -4.39
C THR A 344 10.76 -10.81 -3.97
N SER A 345 11.01 -10.56 -2.70
CA SER A 345 12.37 -10.54 -2.14
C SER A 345 12.96 -11.95 -2.12
N ALA A 346 14.27 -12.05 -1.88
CA ALA A 346 14.96 -13.33 -1.69
C ALA A 346 14.38 -14.18 -0.53
N SER A 347 13.69 -13.54 0.43
CA SER A 347 12.99 -14.22 1.53
C SER A 347 11.54 -14.59 1.20
N GLY A 348 11.12 -14.44 -0.06
CA GLY A 348 9.77 -14.74 -0.53
C GLY A 348 8.70 -13.72 -0.12
N GLN A 349 9.09 -12.51 0.31
CA GLN A 349 8.15 -11.47 0.70
C GLN A 349 7.82 -10.59 -0.51
N ASN A 350 6.54 -10.37 -0.79
CA ASN A 350 6.13 -9.41 -1.82
C ASN A 350 6.54 -7.98 -1.39
N ASN A 351 6.91 -7.14 -2.33
CA ASN A 351 7.30 -5.75 -2.12
C ASN A 351 7.17 -4.95 -3.44
N PHE A 352 7.44 -3.66 -3.41
CA PHE A 352 7.45 -2.83 -4.61
C PHE A 352 8.52 -1.74 -4.57
N ALA A 353 8.92 -1.28 -5.75
CA ALA A 353 9.69 -0.07 -5.96
C ALA A 353 8.84 0.93 -6.75
N VAL A 354 8.85 2.20 -6.38
CA VAL A 354 8.27 3.28 -7.18
C VAL A 354 9.39 3.93 -7.98
N THR A 355 9.17 4.15 -9.27
CA THR A 355 10.13 4.80 -10.16
C THR A 355 9.39 5.44 -11.34
N VAL A 356 10.08 6.27 -12.12
CA VAL A 356 9.59 6.79 -13.40
C VAL A 356 10.22 6.04 -14.57
N VAL A 357 9.38 5.73 -15.56
CA VAL A 357 9.79 5.17 -16.86
C VAL A 357 9.48 6.16 -17.97
N GLN A 358 10.23 6.09 -19.07
CA GLN A 358 9.99 6.88 -20.27
C GLN A 358 10.01 6.02 -21.53
N GLN A 359 9.31 6.48 -22.56
CA GLN A 359 9.34 5.87 -23.88
C GLN A 359 10.55 6.41 -24.66
N THR A 360 11.52 5.54 -24.95
CA THR A 360 12.70 5.90 -25.76
C THR A 360 12.50 5.62 -27.24
N GLN A 361 11.55 4.77 -27.58
CA GLN A 361 11.15 4.50 -28.96
C GLN A 361 9.63 4.25 -29.05
N ALA A 362 8.96 4.97 -29.95
CA ALA A 362 7.55 4.74 -30.23
C ALA A 362 7.30 3.36 -30.85
N ALA A 363 6.11 2.81 -30.61
CA ALA A 363 5.70 1.56 -31.22
C ALA A 363 5.62 1.68 -32.76
N THR A 364 5.87 0.57 -33.44
CA THR A 364 5.64 0.40 -34.89
C THR A 364 4.65 -0.75 -35.10
N PRO A 365 4.07 -0.93 -36.30
CA PRO A 365 3.17 -2.06 -36.58
C PRO A 365 3.77 -3.45 -36.33
N THR A 366 5.09 -3.55 -36.25
CA THR A 366 5.83 -4.82 -36.10
C THR A 366 6.66 -4.90 -34.82
N SER A 367 6.68 -3.85 -33.99
CA SER A 367 7.48 -3.81 -32.77
C SER A 367 6.83 -2.94 -31.71
N PRO A 368 6.72 -3.41 -30.45
CA PRO A 368 6.17 -2.61 -29.36
C PRO A 368 7.05 -1.38 -29.08
N ALA A 369 6.50 -0.41 -28.36
CA ALA A 369 7.29 0.70 -27.85
C ALA A 369 8.40 0.20 -26.92
N VAL A 370 9.52 0.93 -26.90
CA VAL A 370 10.62 0.65 -25.97
C VAL A 370 10.56 1.64 -24.83
N TRP A 371 10.63 1.11 -23.62
CA TRP A 371 10.59 1.85 -22.37
C TRP A 371 11.80 1.47 -21.52
N ASP A 372 12.36 2.45 -20.81
CA ASP A 372 13.40 2.26 -19.81
C ASP A 372 13.09 3.03 -18.52
N VAL A 373 13.82 2.69 -17.46
CA VAL A 373 13.77 3.37 -16.17
C VAL A 373 14.69 4.58 -16.22
N ILE A 374 14.11 5.78 -16.12
CA ILE A 374 14.84 7.05 -16.03
C ILE A 374 14.93 7.57 -14.58
N GLY A 375 14.02 7.11 -13.73
CA GLY A 375 13.91 7.56 -12.35
C GLY A 375 13.25 8.93 -12.20
N ASN A 376 12.90 9.31 -10.97
CA ASN A 376 12.14 10.52 -10.64
C ASN A 376 12.90 11.83 -10.89
N GLN A 377 14.17 11.77 -11.31
CA GLN A 377 15.02 12.92 -11.60
C GLN A 377 15.23 13.85 -10.40
N GLU A 378 14.99 13.35 -9.18
CA GLU A 378 15.22 14.07 -7.94
C GLU A 378 16.71 14.03 -7.58
N ALA A 379 17.30 15.19 -7.28
CA ALA A 379 18.72 15.29 -6.96
C ALA A 379 19.05 14.94 -5.49
N TYR A 380 18.04 14.78 -4.63
CA TYR A 380 18.20 14.58 -3.19
C TYR A 380 17.25 13.49 -2.71
N ASP A 381 17.65 12.79 -1.65
CA ASP A 381 16.83 11.75 -1.03
C ASP A 381 15.74 12.39 -0.14
N VAL A 382 14.69 12.84 -0.81
CA VAL A 382 13.46 13.39 -0.24
C VAL A 382 12.33 12.48 -0.67
N THR A 383 11.40 12.21 0.23
CA THR A 383 10.19 11.45 -0.11
C THR A 383 8.99 12.12 0.52
N ILE A 384 7.98 12.42 -0.30
CA ILE A 384 6.70 12.92 0.17
C ILE A 384 5.63 11.87 -0.17
N THR A 385 4.97 11.39 0.86
CA THR A 385 3.86 10.43 0.75
C THR A 385 2.71 10.90 1.60
N SER A 386 1.49 10.56 1.21
CA SER A 386 0.29 10.78 2.01
C SER A 386 0.28 9.80 3.18
N PHE A 387 -0.30 10.22 4.30
CA PHE A 387 -0.59 9.33 5.40
C PHE A 387 -2.01 9.46 5.93
N LEU A 388 -2.41 8.43 6.65
CA LEU A 388 -3.62 8.36 7.44
C LEU A 388 -3.31 7.78 8.82
N ALA A 389 -3.91 8.33 9.86
CA ALA A 389 -3.64 7.90 11.21
C ALA A 389 -4.90 7.87 12.07
N GLN A 390 -4.91 6.97 13.06
CA GLN A 390 -5.75 7.11 14.24
C GLN A 390 -4.90 7.42 15.46
N ARG A 391 -5.41 8.30 16.32
CA ARG A 391 -4.76 8.71 17.55
C ARG A 391 -5.69 8.57 18.73
N GLN A 392 -5.29 7.73 19.67
CA GLN A 392 -5.98 7.47 20.92
C GLN A 392 -5.12 7.93 22.08
N PHE A 393 -5.70 8.73 22.97
CA PHE A 393 -5.17 9.08 24.27
C PHE A 393 -5.72 8.12 25.31
N LEU A 394 -4.83 7.62 26.15
CA LEU A 394 -5.12 6.64 27.19
C LEU A 394 -5.40 7.31 28.54
N ASP A 395 -4.93 8.54 28.72
CA ASP A 395 -5.28 9.37 29.87
C ASP A 395 -6.66 10.02 29.67
N THR A 396 -7.39 10.21 30.77
CA THR A 396 -8.75 10.76 30.72
C THR A 396 -8.80 12.24 30.40
N ALA A 397 -7.70 12.97 30.57
CA ALA A 397 -7.64 14.41 30.36
C ALA A 397 -7.68 14.76 28.88
N ASP A 398 -6.98 13.95 28.06
CA ASP A 398 -6.86 14.14 26.61
C ASP A 398 -7.76 13.20 25.79
N ALA A 399 -8.56 12.33 26.42
CA ALA A 399 -9.46 11.39 25.74
C ALA A 399 -10.43 12.05 24.74
N ASN A 400 -10.88 13.30 25.00
CA ASN A 400 -11.71 14.07 24.08
C ASN A 400 -10.96 14.57 22.82
N GLY A 401 -9.65 14.38 22.79
CA GLY A 401 -8.76 14.63 21.65
C GLY A 401 -8.53 13.42 20.76
N ASN A 402 -9.16 12.27 21.04
CA ASN A 402 -9.13 11.08 20.19
C ASN A 402 -9.63 11.39 18.78
N ARG A 403 -8.82 11.08 17.77
CA ARG A 403 -9.07 11.58 16.41
C ARG A 403 -8.42 10.74 15.32
N TYR A 404 -9.01 10.84 14.14
CA TYR A 404 -8.33 10.51 12.90
C TYR A 404 -7.56 11.71 12.38
N GLU A 405 -6.42 11.48 11.74
CA GLU A 405 -5.57 12.50 11.13
C GLU A 405 -5.15 12.05 9.73
N SER A 406 -4.96 12.98 8.81
CA SER A 406 -4.32 12.70 7.53
C SER A 406 -3.44 13.87 7.10
N GLY A 407 -2.57 13.62 6.13
CA GLY A 407 -1.61 14.62 5.70
C GLY A 407 -0.49 14.07 4.85
N LEU A 408 0.67 14.72 4.94
CA LEU A 408 1.90 14.33 4.26
C LEU A 408 2.95 13.86 5.27
N ASN A 409 3.60 12.75 4.99
CA ASN A 409 4.87 12.38 5.58
C ASN A 409 5.98 12.92 4.68
N ILE A 410 6.76 13.87 5.21
CA ILE A 410 7.87 14.50 4.51
C ILE A 410 9.16 13.91 5.08
N SER A 411 9.65 12.85 4.45
CA SER A 411 10.85 12.13 4.88
C SER A 411 12.08 12.70 4.20
N ILE A 412 13.01 13.21 5.01
CA ILE A 412 14.32 13.70 4.57
C ILE A 412 15.33 13.12 5.54
N ALA A 413 16.21 12.21 5.09
CA ALA A 413 17.19 11.62 5.99
C ALA A 413 18.23 12.67 6.45
N THR A 414 18.60 12.64 7.72
CA THR A 414 19.65 13.46 8.35
C THR A 414 21.03 13.21 7.75
N HIS A 415 21.24 12.00 7.24
CA HIS A 415 22.42 11.55 6.53
C HIS A 415 22.10 11.27 5.05
N ALA A 416 20.92 11.71 4.57
CA ALA A 416 20.57 11.63 3.16
C ALA A 416 21.75 12.15 2.37
N ASN A 417 22.02 11.43 1.32
CA ASN A 417 23.04 11.69 0.35
C ASN A 417 22.73 12.99 -0.44
N TRP A 418 22.64 14.15 0.22
CA TRP A 418 23.14 15.42 -0.30
C TRP A 418 24.68 15.32 -0.44
N VAL A 419 25.24 14.21 -0.94
CA VAL A 419 26.64 13.72 -0.74
C VAL A 419 27.72 14.71 -1.16
N ASN A 420 27.33 15.79 -1.83
CA ASN A 420 28.21 16.84 -2.30
C ASN A 420 27.97 18.22 -1.62
N GLN A 421 27.17 18.33 -0.55
CA GLN A 421 26.94 19.58 0.19
C GLN A 421 26.85 19.34 1.72
N PRO A 422 27.97 19.40 2.47
CA PRO A 422 28.05 19.03 3.89
C PRO A 422 27.33 19.97 4.90
N ASN A 423 26.34 20.77 4.50
CA ASN A 423 25.86 21.89 5.32
C ASN A 423 24.34 22.09 5.43
N VAL A 424 23.46 21.15 5.05
CA VAL A 424 21.99 21.37 5.18
C VAL A 424 21.59 21.48 6.66
N ASN A 425 21.18 22.67 7.07
CA ASN A 425 20.70 23.00 8.42
C ASN A 425 19.17 22.88 8.53
N ALA A 426 18.47 23.31 7.49
CA ALA A 426 17.01 23.25 7.42
C ALA A 426 16.53 23.08 5.97
N VAL A 427 15.33 22.56 5.79
CA VAL A 427 14.68 22.41 4.49
C VAL A 427 13.31 23.06 4.52
N ASN A 428 13.02 23.96 3.58
CA ASN A 428 11.67 24.46 3.36
C ASN A 428 10.99 23.63 2.27
N VAL A 429 9.77 23.16 2.54
CA VAL A 429 8.95 22.44 1.57
C VAL A 429 7.71 23.27 1.25
N THR A 430 7.52 23.56 -0.03
CA THR A 430 6.34 24.25 -0.57
C THR A 430 5.56 23.34 -1.50
N GLY A 431 4.27 23.59 -1.63
CA GLY A 431 3.41 22.87 -2.57
C GLY A 431 1.95 22.83 -2.13
N PRO A 432 1.08 22.19 -2.93
CA PRO A 432 -0.36 22.13 -2.65
C PRO A 432 -0.69 21.54 -1.28
N GLY A 433 -1.63 22.16 -0.57
CA GLY A 433 -2.07 21.74 0.76
C GLY A 433 -1.16 22.17 1.92
N LEU A 434 0.01 22.74 1.62
CA LEU A 434 0.88 23.41 2.60
C LEU A 434 0.53 24.92 2.68
N PRO A 435 0.96 25.63 3.74
CA PRO A 435 0.82 27.08 3.82
C PRO A 435 1.58 27.78 2.69
N ASP A 436 1.22 29.03 2.35
CA ASP A 436 1.84 29.80 1.24
C ASP A 436 3.37 29.91 1.34
N GLY A 437 3.92 29.99 2.57
CA GLY A 437 5.37 30.02 2.84
C GLY A 437 6.03 28.66 3.00
N GLY A 438 5.27 27.58 2.78
CA GLY A 438 5.69 26.21 3.02
C GLY A 438 5.78 25.84 4.50
N VAL A 439 6.44 24.71 4.75
CA VAL A 439 6.76 24.19 6.09
C VAL A 439 8.26 23.96 6.18
N TRP A 440 8.81 24.05 7.39
CA TRP A 440 10.24 23.89 7.62
C TRP A 440 10.53 22.57 8.32
N LEU A 441 11.58 21.89 7.87
CA LEU A 441 12.15 20.71 8.51
C LEU A 441 13.55 21.03 9.03
N GLU A 442 13.83 20.62 10.26
CA GLU A 442 15.02 20.93 11.05
C GLU A 442 15.56 19.65 11.70
N GLN A 443 16.76 19.73 12.27
CA GLN A 443 17.33 18.63 13.05
C GLN A 443 16.44 18.32 14.27
N ARG A 444 16.30 17.05 14.64
CA ARG A 444 15.50 16.64 15.80
C ARG A 444 16.24 16.95 17.10
N SER A 445 15.53 17.41 18.13
CA SER A 445 16.08 17.49 19.48
C SER A 445 16.12 16.12 20.19
N GLY A 446 15.29 15.16 19.76
CA GLY A 446 15.24 13.80 20.28
C GLY A 446 16.28 12.87 19.62
N THR A 447 16.53 11.72 20.25
CA THR A 447 17.41 10.66 19.73
C THR A 447 16.58 9.48 19.18
N GLY A 448 17.20 8.50 18.53
CA GLY A 448 16.50 7.35 17.94
C GLY A 448 15.83 7.64 16.59
N ASN A 449 16.32 8.64 15.85
CA ASN A 449 15.81 8.99 14.53
C ASN A 449 16.94 9.33 13.57
N ASN A 450 16.69 9.08 12.29
CA ASN A 450 17.60 9.43 11.21
C ASN A 450 16.97 10.35 10.15
N THR A 451 15.83 10.99 10.43
CA THR A 451 15.18 11.96 9.53
C THR A 451 15.06 13.35 10.17
N LEU A 452 14.91 14.40 9.36
CA LEU A 452 14.54 15.73 9.87
C LEU A 452 13.11 15.71 10.46
N ALA A 453 12.77 16.70 11.28
CA ALA A 453 11.43 16.91 11.82
C ALA A 453 10.90 18.29 11.44
N LEU A 454 9.60 18.39 11.23
CA LEU A 454 8.92 19.66 11.02
C LEU A 454 9.17 20.60 12.20
N SER A 455 9.31 21.91 11.98
CA SER A 455 9.44 22.88 13.06
C SER A 455 8.22 22.81 13.99
N SER A 456 8.39 23.05 15.28
CA SER A 456 7.25 23.03 16.23
C SER A 456 6.30 24.20 15.98
N ALA A 457 6.87 25.39 15.79
CA ALA A 457 6.16 26.60 15.40
C ALA A 457 6.38 26.95 13.93
N ALA A 458 5.54 27.84 13.40
CA ALA A 458 5.65 28.37 12.06
C ALA A 458 6.94 29.19 11.92
N VAL A 459 7.74 28.83 10.93
CA VAL A 459 8.99 29.51 10.55
C VAL A 459 8.76 30.24 9.23
N THR A 460 9.12 31.51 9.15
CA THR A 460 8.83 32.37 7.99
C THR A 460 10.07 32.73 7.17
N ALA A 461 11.26 32.37 7.63
CA ALA A 461 12.53 32.64 6.98
C ALA A 461 13.56 31.56 7.32
N ALA A 462 14.59 31.43 6.47
CA ALA A 462 15.67 30.48 6.70
C ALA A 462 16.38 30.77 8.04
N PRO A 463 16.61 29.74 8.87
CA PRO A 463 17.42 29.89 10.07
C PRO A 463 18.84 30.34 9.71
N THR A 464 19.37 31.30 10.47
CA THR A 464 20.75 31.82 10.33
C THR A 464 21.67 31.38 11.47
N SER A 465 21.25 30.33 12.19
CA SER A 465 22.02 29.63 13.22
C SER A 465 21.51 28.19 13.32
N PRO A 466 22.25 27.28 13.99
CA PRO A 466 21.78 25.91 14.21
C PRO A 466 20.44 25.91 14.94
N VAL A 467 19.46 25.21 14.38
CA VAL A 467 18.12 25.04 14.97
C VAL A 467 17.79 23.57 15.10
N VAL A 468 17.05 23.25 16.16
CA VAL A 468 16.48 21.92 16.38
C VAL A 468 15.00 22.05 16.65
N SER A 469 14.22 21.10 16.16
CA SER A 469 12.80 21.01 16.41
C SER A 469 12.49 20.01 17.51
N SER A 470 11.63 20.43 18.43
CA SER A 470 11.03 19.60 19.48
C SER A 470 9.71 18.95 19.06
N SER A 471 9.27 19.09 17.80
CA SER A 471 8.05 18.41 17.33
C SER A 471 8.24 16.90 17.17
N ASN A 472 9.50 16.52 16.91
CA ASN A 472 9.94 15.17 16.60
C ASN A 472 9.02 14.42 15.61
N THR A 473 8.45 15.12 14.62
CA THR A 473 7.53 14.51 13.63
C THR A 473 7.83 14.99 12.21
N SER A 474 7.77 14.08 11.24
CA SER A 474 7.79 14.39 9.79
C SER A 474 6.38 14.49 9.19
N LEU A 475 5.34 14.36 10.02
CA LEU A 475 3.95 14.29 9.59
C LEU A 475 3.33 15.69 9.61
N TYR A 476 3.13 16.29 8.44
CA TYR A 476 2.33 17.51 8.32
C TYR A 476 0.85 17.13 8.24
N ARG A 477 0.07 17.47 9.27
CA ARG A 477 -1.31 17.01 9.45
C ARG A 477 -2.29 18.06 8.97
N TRP A 478 -2.86 17.87 7.78
CA TRP A 478 -3.72 18.87 7.17
C TRP A 478 -5.22 18.66 7.39
N SER A 479 -5.62 17.53 7.99
CA SER A 479 -7.01 17.19 8.25
C SER A 479 -7.08 16.34 9.51
N TRP A 480 -8.12 16.57 10.30
CA TRP A 480 -8.42 15.80 11.49
C TRP A 480 -9.93 15.82 11.76
N GLN A 481 -10.40 14.76 12.41
CA GLN A 481 -11.78 14.66 12.87
C GLN A 481 -11.87 13.75 14.09
N ALA A 482 -12.94 13.91 14.86
CA ALA A 482 -13.24 13.06 15.99
C ALA A 482 -13.33 11.58 15.58
N MET A 483 -12.80 10.67 16.41
CA MET A 483 -13.07 9.25 16.24
C MET A 483 -14.54 8.92 16.59
N PRO A 484 -15.10 7.82 16.04
CA PRO A 484 -16.39 7.30 16.48
C PRO A 484 -16.45 7.13 18.01
N GLY A 485 -17.54 7.59 18.62
CA GLY A 485 -17.75 7.54 20.07
C GLY A 485 -17.28 8.78 20.84
N VAL A 486 -16.52 9.68 20.22
CA VAL A 486 -16.16 10.97 20.85
C VAL A 486 -17.33 11.94 20.72
N THR A 487 -18.06 12.16 21.83
CA THR A 487 -19.27 13.01 21.86
C THR A 487 -18.97 14.50 21.97
N THR A 488 -17.79 14.86 22.46
CA THR A 488 -17.36 16.26 22.62
C THR A 488 -15.93 16.40 22.13
N PHE A 489 -15.78 16.71 20.85
CA PHE A 489 -14.46 16.87 20.24
C PHE A 489 -13.87 18.24 20.56
N THR A 490 -12.72 18.26 21.23
CA THR A 490 -12.11 19.50 21.76
C THR A 490 -10.76 19.83 21.12
N PHE A 491 -10.27 19.00 20.19
CA PHE A 491 -8.96 19.22 19.58
C PHE A 491 -8.96 20.42 18.64
N ALA A 492 -8.04 21.35 18.89
CA ALA A 492 -7.66 22.42 17.99
C ALA A 492 -6.12 22.55 18.01
N PRO A 493 -5.47 22.74 16.85
CA PRO A 493 -4.04 23.05 16.80
C PRO A 493 -3.71 24.27 17.66
N LYS A 494 -2.67 24.14 18.50
CA LYS A 494 -2.13 25.24 19.31
C LYS A 494 -1.06 26.00 18.52
N ALA A 495 -0.76 27.22 18.94
CA ALA A 495 0.25 28.07 18.29
C ALA A 495 1.66 27.44 18.26
N ASN A 496 1.99 26.55 19.19
CA ASN A 496 3.25 25.81 19.23
C ASN A 496 3.24 24.50 18.39
N ASN A 497 2.18 24.28 17.62
CA ASN A 497 2.02 23.13 16.73
C ASN A 497 1.81 23.56 15.26
N ASN A 498 1.81 24.86 14.98
CA ASN A 498 1.48 25.40 13.66
C ASN A 498 2.63 25.26 12.63
N GLY A 499 3.77 24.67 13.01
CA GLY A 499 4.77 24.22 12.04
C GLY A 499 4.43 22.86 11.40
N TYR A 500 3.54 22.07 12.03
CA TYR A 500 3.13 20.75 11.54
C TYR A 500 1.61 20.51 11.50
N TYR A 501 0.82 21.57 11.72
CA TYR A 501 -0.61 21.65 11.44
C TYR A 501 -0.94 23.00 10.79
N PRO A 502 -1.88 23.06 9.84
CA PRO A 502 -2.56 24.30 9.51
C PRO A 502 -3.50 24.72 10.65
N MET A 503 -3.85 26.00 10.71
CA MET A 503 -4.85 26.48 11.68
C MET A 503 -6.28 26.03 11.35
N THR A 504 -6.55 25.73 10.08
CA THR A 504 -7.84 25.25 9.58
C THR A 504 -7.60 23.97 8.78
N PRO A 505 -8.36 22.90 8.99
CA PRO A 505 -8.20 21.67 8.22
C PRO A 505 -8.62 21.89 6.77
N LEU A 506 -8.00 21.14 5.85
CA LEU A 506 -8.42 21.10 4.45
C LEU A 506 -9.83 20.50 4.30
N THR A 507 -10.50 20.90 3.24
CA THR A 507 -11.79 20.35 2.80
C THR A 507 -11.60 19.58 1.49
N ALA A 508 -12.66 18.91 1.01
CA ALA A 508 -12.61 18.22 -0.27
C ALA A 508 -12.27 19.16 -1.45
N GLN A 509 -12.55 20.46 -1.32
CA GLN A 509 -12.26 21.47 -2.36
C GLN A 509 -10.81 21.95 -2.32
N THR A 510 -10.14 21.85 -1.17
CA THR A 510 -8.75 22.32 -0.99
C THR A 510 -7.75 21.17 -0.88
N LEU A 511 -8.23 19.92 -0.93
CA LEU A 511 -7.40 18.73 -0.98
C LEU A 511 -6.59 18.72 -2.29
N PRO A 512 -5.26 18.50 -2.24
CA PRO A 512 -4.45 18.37 -3.45
C PRO A 512 -4.90 17.23 -4.36
N ALA A 513 -4.70 17.39 -5.66
CA ALA A 513 -4.90 16.32 -6.63
C ALA A 513 -3.85 15.21 -6.43
N ALA A 514 -4.17 13.99 -6.87
CA ALA A 514 -3.21 12.90 -6.94
C ALA A 514 -1.97 13.30 -7.77
N ASN A 515 -0.79 12.80 -7.38
CA ASN A 515 0.48 13.09 -8.06
C ASN A 515 0.86 14.58 -8.09
N SER A 516 0.35 15.37 -7.15
CA SER A 516 0.77 16.76 -6.95
C SER A 516 2.27 16.87 -6.67
N VAL A 517 2.84 17.98 -7.13
CA VAL A 517 4.27 18.27 -7.08
C VAL A 517 4.58 19.26 -5.96
N TYR A 518 5.69 19.01 -5.27
CA TYR A 518 6.22 19.82 -4.18
C TYR A 518 7.64 20.27 -4.51
N THR A 519 8.09 21.33 -3.86
CA THR A 519 9.47 21.80 -3.97
C THR A 519 10.12 21.78 -2.59
N ALA A 520 11.24 21.06 -2.45
CA ALA A 520 12.06 21.08 -1.24
C ALA A 520 13.33 21.89 -1.50
N THR A 521 13.54 22.96 -0.73
CA THR A 521 14.73 23.83 -0.81
C THR A 521 15.55 23.69 0.46
N GLY A 522 16.80 23.24 0.34
CA GLY A 522 17.74 23.13 1.44
C GLY A 522 18.49 24.43 1.71
N TYR A 523 18.74 24.72 2.98
CA TYR A 523 19.46 25.90 3.45
C TYR A 523 20.62 25.52 4.36
N ASP A 524 21.73 26.25 4.29
CA ASP A 524 22.83 26.11 5.23
C ASP A 524 22.60 26.82 6.57
N VAL A 525 23.55 26.69 7.50
CA VAL A 525 23.49 27.32 8.83
C VAL A 525 23.46 28.86 8.78
N ASN A 526 23.87 29.47 7.68
CA ASN A 526 23.85 30.92 7.48
C ASN A 526 22.59 31.39 6.73
N GLY A 527 21.67 30.47 6.41
CA GLY A 527 20.45 30.75 5.66
C GLY A 527 20.64 30.86 4.14
N ALA A 528 21.77 30.42 3.60
CA ALA A 528 22.01 30.38 2.15
C ALA A 528 21.41 29.12 1.52
N VAL A 529 20.82 29.24 0.33
CA VAL A 529 20.28 28.09 -0.41
C VAL A 529 21.42 27.18 -0.87
N VAL A 530 21.35 25.89 -0.56
CA VAL A 530 22.32 24.87 -0.98
C VAL A 530 21.80 23.94 -2.08
N GLY A 531 20.49 23.92 -2.30
CA GLY A 531 19.88 23.18 -3.41
C GLY A 531 18.36 23.15 -3.34
N SER A 532 17.73 22.72 -4.44
CA SER A 532 16.29 22.54 -4.54
C SER A 532 15.97 21.28 -5.34
N ALA A 533 14.89 20.59 -4.98
CA ALA A 533 14.34 19.45 -5.73
C ALA A 533 12.83 19.59 -5.92
N THR A 534 12.33 18.97 -6.98
CA THR A 534 10.92 18.86 -7.34
C THR A 534 10.48 17.43 -7.05
N ILE A 535 9.50 17.24 -6.16
CA ILE A 535 9.12 15.94 -5.62
C ILE A 535 7.67 15.64 -5.97
N ILE A 536 7.41 14.44 -6.47
CA ILE A 536 6.03 13.97 -6.74
C ILE A 536 5.52 13.22 -5.52
N ASN A 537 4.35 13.60 -5.00
CA ASN A 537 3.64 12.73 -4.08
C ASN A 537 3.07 11.53 -4.86
N SER A 538 3.72 10.37 -4.76
CA SER A 538 3.39 9.14 -5.50
C SER A 538 2.15 8.39 -4.97
N THR A 539 1.42 9.00 -4.03
CA THR A 539 0.30 8.38 -3.32
C THR A 539 -0.93 9.28 -3.33
N THR A 540 -2.11 8.72 -3.10
CA THR A 540 -3.37 9.47 -3.12
C THR A 540 -3.46 10.40 -1.89
N PRO A 541 -3.66 11.71 -2.06
CA PRO A 541 -4.00 12.63 -0.97
C PRO A 541 -5.36 12.29 -0.36
N MET A 542 -5.49 12.37 0.96
CA MET A 542 -6.68 11.93 1.67
C MET A 542 -7.06 12.92 2.78
N LEU A 543 -8.36 13.00 3.08
CA LEU A 543 -8.87 13.60 4.33
C LEU A 543 -9.00 12.53 5.42
N SER A 544 -9.11 12.97 6.67
CA SER A 544 -9.16 12.10 7.85
C SER A 544 -10.41 11.21 7.93
N ASN A 545 -11.44 11.44 7.09
CA ASN A 545 -12.61 10.58 6.94
C ASN A 545 -12.35 9.23 6.28
N ALA A 546 -11.29 9.11 5.48
CA ALA A 546 -10.89 7.83 4.94
C ALA A 546 -10.49 6.81 6.02
N ALA A 547 -10.15 7.26 7.24
CA ALA A 547 -9.74 6.38 8.35
C ALA A 547 -10.86 5.46 8.83
N ALA A 548 -12.13 5.79 8.54
CA ALA A 548 -13.26 4.92 8.85
C ALA A 548 -13.21 3.59 8.05
N GLY A 549 -12.62 3.61 6.85
CA GLY A 549 -12.46 2.43 5.99
C GLY A 549 -11.21 1.60 6.26
N VAL A 550 -10.45 1.89 7.32
CA VAL A 550 -9.22 1.16 7.65
C VAL A 550 -9.47 0.12 8.72
N PRO A 551 -9.13 -1.17 8.50
CA PRO A 551 -9.28 -2.19 9.52
C PRO A 551 -8.12 -2.08 10.52
N TRP A 552 -8.27 -1.16 11.48
CA TRP A 552 -7.25 -0.83 12.47
C TRP A 552 -6.93 -2.02 13.39
N GLN A 553 -5.64 -2.25 13.64
CA GLN A 553 -5.16 -3.19 14.64
C GLN A 553 -5.51 -2.71 16.05
N THR A 554 -5.54 -3.63 17.01
CA THR A 554 -5.74 -3.29 18.43
C THR A 554 -4.48 -3.63 19.22
N PHE A 555 -3.91 -2.65 19.94
CA PHE A 555 -2.76 -2.89 20.81
C PHE A 555 -3.07 -3.90 21.92
N GLY A 556 -2.04 -4.64 22.34
CA GLY A 556 -2.08 -5.51 23.50
C GLY A 556 -2.50 -4.79 24.76
N SER A 557 -3.46 -5.36 25.50
CA SER A 557 -3.93 -4.75 26.74
C SER A 557 -2.87 -4.72 27.85
N ASP A 558 -1.93 -5.66 27.83
CA ASP A 558 -0.82 -5.76 28.77
C ASP A 558 0.25 -4.70 28.49
N VAL A 559 0.64 -4.45 27.24
CA VAL A 559 1.58 -3.35 26.94
C VAL A 559 0.97 -1.99 27.31
N LEU A 560 -0.33 -1.79 27.05
CA LEU A 560 -1.02 -0.57 27.45
C LEU A 560 -1.10 -0.41 28.98
N ALA A 561 -1.36 -1.50 29.72
CA ALA A 561 -1.48 -1.48 31.17
C ALA A 561 -0.13 -1.37 31.89
N ASN A 562 0.96 -1.88 31.29
CA ASN A 562 2.25 -1.95 31.96
C ASN A 562 3.21 -0.83 31.55
N PHE A 563 3.24 -0.45 30.26
CA PHE A 563 4.20 0.53 29.73
C PHE A 563 3.63 1.95 29.63
N THR A 564 2.36 2.12 29.23
CA THR A 564 1.73 3.43 29.09
C THR A 564 0.89 3.84 30.30
N ASN A 565 1.16 3.26 31.48
CA ASN A 565 0.48 3.57 32.72
C ASN A 565 1.52 3.90 33.81
N PRO A 566 1.43 5.05 34.50
CA PRO A 566 2.37 5.44 35.56
C PRO A 566 2.41 4.46 36.75
N SER A 567 1.33 3.70 36.96
CA SER A 567 1.25 2.62 37.96
C SER A 567 1.56 1.23 37.37
N GLY A 568 1.93 1.16 36.10
CA GLY A 568 2.23 -0.08 35.39
C GLY A 568 3.58 -0.69 35.77
N SER A 569 3.74 -1.99 35.57
CA SER A 569 4.98 -2.70 35.92
C SER A 569 6.21 -2.31 35.09
N LEU A 570 6.01 -1.60 33.97
CA LEU A 570 7.07 -1.08 33.09
C LEU A 570 7.13 0.45 33.13
N ALA A 571 6.58 1.11 34.17
CA ALA A 571 6.59 2.57 34.31
C ALA A 571 8.00 3.15 34.50
N ASP A 572 8.92 2.41 35.13
CA ASP A 572 10.33 2.79 35.23
C ASP A 572 11.01 2.90 33.85
N ALA A 573 12.24 3.42 33.82
CA ALA A 573 13.02 3.54 32.58
C ALA A 573 13.23 2.15 31.94
N GLN A 574 13.00 2.05 30.62
CA GLN A 574 13.09 0.79 29.87
C GLN A 574 14.13 0.88 28.77
N ALA A 575 15.02 -0.11 28.67
CA ALA A 575 15.94 -0.22 27.54
C ALA A 575 15.25 -0.76 26.27
N SER A 576 14.26 -1.62 26.46
CA SER A 576 13.48 -2.24 25.39
C SER A 576 12.09 -2.61 25.88
N VAL A 577 11.12 -2.65 24.97
CA VAL A 577 9.72 -3.00 25.25
C VAL A 577 9.23 -3.97 24.19
N ASN A 578 8.57 -5.05 24.61
CA ASN A 578 7.81 -5.89 23.69
C ASN A 578 6.43 -5.24 23.48
N VAL A 579 6.08 -4.99 22.23
CA VAL A 579 4.79 -4.44 21.83
C VAL A 579 4.06 -5.52 21.07
N ASP A 580 2.89 -5.91 21.55
CA ASP A 580 1.99 -6.85 20.91
C ASP A 580 0.70 -6.17 20.43
N TRP A 581 0.06 -6.78 19.42
CA TRP A 581 -1.19 -6.30 18.85
C TRP A 581 -1.98 -7.42 18.16
N SER A 582 -3.28 -7.18 18.02
CA SER A 582 -4.24 -8.02 17.31
C SER A 582 -4.56 -7.47 15.93
N GLY A 583 -4.55 -8.34 14.93
CA GLY A 583 -5.06 -8.06 13.57
C GLY A 583 -6.56 -8.34 13.41
N LEU A 584 -7.27 -8.65 14.50
CA LEU A 584 -8.70 -8.94 14.47
C LEU A 584 -9.53 -7.65 14.42
N VAL A 585 -10.40 -7.54 13.41
CA VAL A 585 -11.41 -6.49 13.26
C VAL A 585 -12.77 -7.18 13.12
N ASN A 586 -13.72 -6.84 14.00
CA ASN A 586 -15.02 -7.53 14.09
C ASN A 586 -14.90 -9.06 14.21
N GLY A 587 -13.85 -9.54 14.90
CA GLY A 587 -13.57 -10.97 15.06
C GLY A 587 -12.91 -11.65 13.83
N GLN A 588 -12.57 -10.88 12.79
CA GLN A 588 -11.96 -11.39 11.56
C GLN A 588 -10.51 -10.90 11.43
N ASN A 589 -9.58 -11.77 11.05
CA ASN A 589 -8.17 -11.40 10.85
C ASN A 589 -7.97 -10.70 9.50
N ILE A 590 -8.41 -9.45 9.41
CA ILE A 590 -8.44 -8.66 8.16
C ILE A 590 -7.67 -7.34 8.27
N ALA A 591 -7.06 -7.04 9.42
CA ALA A 591 -6.20 -5.86 9.53
C ALA A 591 -4.94 -6.03 8.63
N PRO A 592 -4.42 -4.94 8.05
CA PRO A 592 -3.18 -5.00 7.29
C PRO A 592 -2.01 -5.46 8.16
N LEU A 593 -1.02 -6.11 7.54
CA LEU A 593 0.19 -6.51 8.24
C LEU A 593 1.00 -5.27 8.65
N VAL A 594 1.33 -5.18 9.95
CA VAL A 594 2.20 -4.13 10.48
C VAL A 594 3.64 -4.37 10.01
N SER A 595 4.26 -3.34 9.43
CA SER A 595 5.63 -3.40 8.92
C SER A 595 6.63 -2.54 9.71
N GLY A 596 6.16 -1.80 10.71
CA GLY A 596 7.01 -1.09 11.66
C GLY A 596 6.31 -0.84 12.99
N VAL A 597 7.12 -0.74 14.05
CA VAL A 597 6.68 -0.33 15.38
C VAL A 597 7.64 0.73 15.90
N GLN A 598 7.10 1.81 16.45
CA GLN A 598 7.87 2.87 17.09
C GLN A 598 7.38 3.11 18.52
N ILE A 599 8.32 3.44 19.39
CA ILE A 599 8.05 4.05 20.69
C ILE A 599 8.68 5.44 20.70
N GLN A 600 7.92 6.43 21.16
CA GLN A 600 8.43 7.76 21.50
C GLN A 600 8.20 7.98 22.99
N ALA A 601 9.23 8.39 23.73
CA ALA A 601 9.13 8.62 25.17
C ALA A 601 9.98 9.82 25.60
N GLY A 602 9.34 10.79 26.26
CA GLY A 602 9.98 12.06 26.65
C GLY A 602 8.95 13.13 27.01
N SER A 603 9.37 14.37 27.21
CA SER A 603 8.42 15.47 27.43
C SER A 603 7.74 15.93 26.12
N ASP A 604 6.41 16.05 26.15
CA ASP A 604 5.56 16.49 25.01
C ASP A 604 5.73 17.98 24.61
N THR A 605 6.46 18.73 25.42
CA THR A 605 6.63 20.18 25.25
C THR A 605 8.10 20.54 25.39
N SER A 606 8.45 21.73 24.91
CA SER A 606 9.75 22.41 24.83
C SER A 606 10.71 22.35 26.04
N SER A 607 10.42 21.56 27.07
CA SER A 607 11.40 21.11 28.06
C SER A 607 12.39 20.13 27.40
N PRO A 608 13.70 20.38 27.47
CA PRO A 608 14.71 19.42 27.03
C PRO A 608 14.90 18.26 28.04
N THR A 609 14.10 18.20 29.11
CA THR A 609 14.29 17.25 30.21
C THR A 609 12.96 16.62 30.69
N PRO A 610 12.82 15.28 30.65
CA PRO A 610 13.75 14.35 30.00
C PRO A 610 13.69 14.49 28.46
N ALA A 611 14.85 14.39 27.81
CA ALA A 611 14.92 14.42 26.35
C ALA A 611 14.11 13.26 25.75
N GLU A 612 13.51 13.51 24.58
CA GLU A 612 12.77 12.49 23.85
C GLU A 612 13.71 11.41 23.30
N VAL A 613 13.36 10.16 23.57
CA VAL A 613 14.04 8.96 23.10
C VAL A 613 13.08 8.14 22.28
N ASP A 614 13.40 7.97 21.01
CA ASP A 614 12.67 7.10 20.11
C ASP A 614 13.33 5.74 20.03
N GLY A 615 12.54 4.74 19.64
CA GLY A 615 13.04 3.45 19.25
C GLY A 615 12.18 2.90 18.13
N TRP A 616 12.84 2.26 17.16
CA TRP A 616 12.20 1.62 16.03
C TRP A 616 12.49 0.13 16.03
N TRP A 617 11.47 -0.66 15.75
CA TRP A 617 11.64 -2.04 15.32
C TRP A 617 11.58 -2.08 13.79
N LYS A 618 12.66 -2.61 13.19
CA LYS A 618 12.74 -2.87 11.75
C LYS A 618 13.38 -4.23 11.51
N THR A 619 12.55 -5.26 11.39
CA THR A 619 12.94 -6.56 10.84
C THR A 619 11.92 -6.96 9.77
N SER A 620 12.20 -8.00 8.98
CA SER A 620 11.41 -8.31 7.77
C SER A 620 9.96 -8.72 8.02
N ALA A 621 9.60 -9.16 9.24
CA ALA A 621 8.23 -9.51 9.60
C ALA A 621 8.04 -9.56 11.14
N PRO A 622 6.86 -9.19 11.67
CA PRO A 622 6.57 -9.31 13.09
C PRO A 622 6.51 -10.79 13.51
N THR A 623 6.69 -11.05 14.81
CA THR A 623 6.52 -12.41 15.33
C THR A 623 5.04 -12.76 15.32
N VAL A 624 4.65 -13.71 14.48
CA VAL A 624 3.27 -14.21 14.39
C VAL A 624 2.97 -15.14 15.56
N GLN A 625 1.87 -14.88 16.26
CA GLN A 625 1.31 -15.70 17.31
C GLN A 625 -0.03 -16.29 16.86
N ALA A 626 -0.58 -17.24 17.61
CA ALA A 626 -1.85 -17.88 17.25
C ALA A 626 -3.03 -16.88 17.24
N GLY A 627 -3.99 -17.07 16.34
CA GLY A 627 -5.25 -16.33 16.35
C GLY A 627 -5.18 -14.88 15.85
N GLY A 628 -4.23 -14.55 14.98
CA GLY A 628 -4.10 -13.19 14.42
C GLY A 628 -3.43 -12.20 15.38
N GLN A 629 -2.62 -12.70 16.30
CA GLN A 629 -1.84 -11.91 17.25
C GLN A 629 -0.40 -11.77 16.77
N TYR A 630 0.24 -10.64 17.05
CA TYR A 630 1.57 -10.30 16.58
C TYR A 630 2.36 -9.58 17.67
N SER A 631 3.69 -9.62 17.58
CA SER A 631 4.56 -8.88 18.49
C SER A 631 5.89 -8.47 17.87
N ALA A 632 6.47 -7.41 18.40
CA ALA A 632 7.79 -6.89 18.04
C ALA A 632 8.48 -6.28 19.26
N THR A 633 9.81 -6.36 19.32
CA THR A 633 10.60 -5.73 20.40
C THR A 633 11.24 -4.45 19.90
N VAL A 634 10.93 -3.35 20.56
CA VAL A 634 11.47 -2.01 20.26
C VAL A 634 12.54 -1.68 21.29
N THR A 635 13.69 -1.19 20.81
CA THR A 635 14.84 -0.83 21.66
C THR A 635 15.05 0.68 21.62
N ALA A 636 15.30 1.29 22.78
CA ALA A 636 15.53 2.72 22.91
C ALA A 636 16.81 3.16 22.14
N GLY A 637 16.69 4.29 21.43
CA GLY A 637 17.76 4.91 20.64
C GLY A 637 18.02 4.27 19.27
N VAL A 638 17.33 3.19 18.93
CA VAL A 638 17.46 2.54 17.62
C VAL A 638 16.63 3.30 16.59
N ASP A 639 17.26 3.77 15.52
CA ASP A 639 16.61 4.53 14.44
C ASP A 639 15.91 3.67 13.38
N GLN A 640 15.33 4.32 12.37
CA GLN A 640 14.64 3.69 11.23
C GLN A 640 15.56 2.82 10.35
N SER A 641 16.88 2.87 10.52
CA SER A 641 17.84 1.99 9.85
C SER A 641 18.26 0.78 10.70
N GLY A 642 17.86 0.74 11.97
CA GLY A 642 18.30 -0.25 12.94
C GLY A 642 19.61 0.12 13.64
N ALA A 643 20.10 1.35 13.47
CA ALA A 643 21.34 1.82 14.08
C ALA A 643 21.07 2.43 15.47
N GLN A 644 21.95 2.12 16.43
CA GLN A 644 21.91 2.74 17.76
C GLN A 644 22.50 4.16 17.70
N THR A 645 21.70 5.17 18.04
CA THR A 645 22.05 6.59 17.88
C THR A 645 22.55 7.25 19.16
N CYS A 646 22.46 6.58 20.31
CA CYS A 646 22.94 7.07 21.61
C CYS A 646 24.10 6.21 22.15
N SER A 647 25.12 6.87 22.71
CA SER A 647 26.30 6.22 23.31
C SER A 647 26.66 6.89 24.65
N PRO A 648 26.57 6.17 25.81
CA PRO A 648 26.08 4.79 25.95
C PRO A 648 24.61 4.65 25.54
N ALA A 649 24.15 3.40 25.34
CA ALA A 649 22.77 3.12 24.97
C ALA A 649 21.80 3.76 25.96
N CYS A 650 20.83 4.48 25.43
CA CYS A 650 19.81 5.22 26.16
C CYS A 650 18.64 4.30 26.53
N THR A 651 17.75 4.83 27.36
CA THR A 651 16.53 4.16 27.81
C THR A 651 15.34 5.06 27.51
N PHE A 652 14.18 4.48 27.22
CA PHE A 652 12.93 5.20 27.31
C PHE A 652 12.79 5.73 28.75
N PRO A 653 12.58 7.05 28.95
CA PRO A 653 12.50 7.62 30.29
C PRO A 653 11.34 7.01 31.10
N ALA A 654 11.48 7.05 32.43
CA ALA A 654 10.41 6.65 33.35
C ALA A 654 9.16 7.52 33.10
N LEU A 655 7.97 6.90 33.16
CA LEU A 655 6.71 7.60 33.02
C LEU A 655 6.36 8.28 34.35
N THR A 656 6.70 9.56 34.44
CA THR A 656 6.44 10.44 35.59
C THR A 656 5.85 11.76 35.09
N THR A 657 5.30 12.58 35.98
CA THR A 657 4.62 13.82 35.62
C THR A 657 5.42 14.68 34.62
N GLY A 658 4.79 15.04 33.51
CA GLY A 658 5.40 15.79 32.41
C GLY A 658 6.09 14.92 31.35
N VAL A 659 6.07 13.60 31.49
CA VAL A 659 6.55 12.63 30.51
C VAL A 659 5.36 12.00 29.78
N SER A 660 5.52 11.85 28.47
CA SER A 660 4.60 11.14 27.61
C SER A 660 5.24 9.87 27.06
N ARG A 661 4.41 8.85 26.80
CA ARG A 661 4.77 7.65 26.05
C ARG A 661 3.78 7.46 24.92
N LEU A 662 4.29 7.27 23.71
CA LEU A 662 3.52 6.97 22.52
C LEU A 662 3.98 5.63 21.94
N LEU A 663 3.03 4.74 21.74
CA LEU A 663 3.17 3.53 20.93
C LEU A 663 2.62 3.82 19.54
N GLN A 664 3.33 3.38 18.51
CA GLN A 664 2.94 3.49 17.12
C GLN A 664 3.08 2.13 16.43
N LEU A 665 2.01 1.64 15.81
CA LEU A 665 2.10 0.66 14.74
C LEU A 665 2.04 1.40 13.41
N ASN A 666 2.88 1.01 12.46
CA ASN A 666 2.82 1.56 11.12
C ASN A 666 2.90 0.48 10.05
N TRP A 667 2.23 0.76 8.93
CA TRP A 667 2.33 -0.04 7.72
C TRP A 667 2.17 0.85 6.49
N ASN A 668 2.39 0.27 5.34
CA ASN A 668 2.11 0.91 4.06
C ASN A 668 0.98 0.14 3.38
N ALA A 669 0.18 0.79 2.56
CA ALA A 669 -0.68 0.10 1.61
C ALA A 669 -0.88 1.01 0.41
N ASP A 670 -0.63 0.49 -0.78
CA ASP A 670 -0.62 1.25 -2.02
C ASP A 670 0.24 2.52 -1.91
N GLY A 671 1.40 2.40 -1.24
CA GLY A 671 2.35 3.49 -1.00
C GLY A 671 1.97 4.48 0.10
N VAL A 672 0.70 4.55 0.51
CA VAL A 672 0.23 5.43 1.60
C VAL A 672 0.75 4.91 2.94
N ASN A 673 1.24 5.79 3.81
CA ASN A 673 1.61 5.41 5.17
C ASN A 673 0.39 5.39 6.10
N TYR A 674 0.30 4.39 6.96
CA TYR A 674 -0.73 4.29 7.98
C TYR A 674 -0.12 4.24 9.37
N TYR A 675 -0.74 4.92 10.33
CA TYR A 675 -0.25 5.01 11.71
C TYR A 675 -1.37 4.78 12.73
N ASN A 676 -1.17 3.82 13.62
CA ASN A 676 -2.04 3.58 14.77
C ASN A 676 -1.33 4.02 16.04
N PHE A 677 -1.80 5.11 16.66
CA PHE A 677 -1.18 5.70 17.83
C PHE A 677 -1.97 5.43 19.11
N ALA A 678 -1.28 4.95 20.14
CA ALA A 678 -1.74 4.99 21.52
C ALA A 678 -0.78 5.86 22.35
N LYS A 679 -1.27 6.97 22.90
CA LYS A 679 -0.46 7.94 23.66
C LYS A 679 -0.99 8.06 25.09
N TYR A 680 -0.08 8.14 26.05
CA TYR A 680 -0.39 8.58 27.41
C TYR A 680 0.45 9.80 27.75
N ASN A 681 -0.19 10.81 28.33
CA ASN A 681 0.44 12.01 28.88
C ASN A 681 0.27 12.00 30.42
N ASP A 682 1.37 11.99 31.18
CA ASP A 682 1.33 12.00 32.66
C ASP A 682 1.32 13.41 33.28
#